data_AF-A0A8T0HMT1-F1
#
_entry.id   AF-A0A8T0HMT1-F1
#
_cell.length_a   1.000
_cell.length_b   1.000
_cell.length_c   1.000
_cell.angle_alpha   90.00
_cell.angle_beta   90.00
_cell.angle_gamma   90.00
#
_symmetry.space_group_name_H-M   'P 1'
#
loop_
_entity.id
_entity.type
_entity.pdbx_description
1 polymer ?
#
loop_
_entity_poly.entity_id
_entity_poly.type
_entity_poly.pdbx_seq_one_letter_code
_entity_poly.pdbx_strand_id
1 'polypeptide(L)'
;MRRMSFALPLAGVALSVAVQGRLRFAAVAVPGGLSARSRSGVVAMGMGVGVGVEVVKAASDQRLYEVLKLENGLTALVIHDPAMSGLQAEEEGQGGCGRGGACGHDHEYDDEDDEDDEDYEEGEDEEDDDDEEEDDDDDDDEMEVDGGVKRGHKGCCSNGRGTKTEGKTKPGFDVSRRPARSPKLGDCDEEGEDEDDEDDEDDDEESDDDDDEDGPSHGGAMQAPTKKAAAAMCVGVGSFSDPADAQGLAHFLEHMLFMGSEKFPDENEYDNFLSKHGGGSNAFTDTEFTCYHFEVSPNHLQPALDRFSQFFIAPLAKPETMDREVQAIDSEFEQALQNDSCRLLQLQCHTAKPNHPFRSFSWGNKNSLGEPMGKGVDMRAKLIQLYKDHYLASRMKLTVLGGEPLETLKTWVTESFGKVKEGGEALKFPWDGPVWEPGSLYRVESVKDQHLIALTWPFPCLEAAYLKKPQDYISHLIGHEGAGSLLSLLKEKGWATGLSAGVGEGGYDHSSAGYMFSVNIWLTDSGIEHVLDVVEMLFQYVKMLRTTGPQKWVFDELQAMGMMEFRFAEEESADQYVVRLASNMHLYSEEHTIYGDYAFEEWDPELVADLIDRVNPYNMRLDLVTKNFDKTSPGVQYEPWFEVPYTVETVPDEILKRWANPEHVDPALRMPIVNAFIPHDFTIRTGKTETPEPDVPTVLLDEEGLKVWYKLDRTFNTPRANTYFSVTCKAASENIRNIVLTEIYVKLLEHELNETIYLANVAKLESSMTFSGDKLDLKIFGFNEKLPVLASKIAELLTSLVPREDRFQVIMEELERGYRNTNMKPLKHSAYLRLQALKERFWHVDDKLACLLTLTVSDVAKHIPHLFSETYIEALCHGNLYEEEAIGIANIFKQSLVKTALPAESRPIERIVKLDPSSALLYTANVKNEAEENSIVEMYFQLEKDLGKESLRVRSLMDLLEQMIQEPCFNQLRTKEQLGYRVDCGVRVTFKILGFCFRVQSAKFNPVFVEQRINAFITSLSQILNDVDEDEFSEYKEALIEEKLERDHSLVDETDRHWEQIWDQRYA
;
A
#
# COMPACT_ATOMS: atom_id res chain seq x y z
N MET A 1 18.78 64.52 -19.13
CA MET A 1 18.86 65.98 -18.85
C MET A 1 17.49 66.45 -18.35
N ARG A 2 17.42 67.35 -17.33
CA ARG A 2 16.22 68.08 -16.82
C ARG A 2 14.98 67.21 -16.48
N ARG A 3 14.57 67.05 -15.20
CA ARG A 3 13.92 68.05 -14.28
C ARG A 3 12.65 68.66 -14.89
N MET A 4 11.50 68.77 -14.21
CA MET A 4 11.15 69.25 -12.84
C MET A 4 9.80 68.59 -12.41
N SER A 5 9.15 68.71 -11.22
CA SER A 5 9.36 69.14 -9.80
C SER A 5 7.95 68.99 -9.10
N PHE A 6 7.61 69.15 -7.81
CA PHE A 6 8.18 69.45 -6.46
C PHE A 6 7.01 69.24 -5.43
N ALA A 7 7.11 69.17 -4.09
CA ALA A 7 8.20 69.00 -3.12
C ALA A 7 7.61 68.79 -1.69
N LEU A 8 8.50 68.64 -0.68
CA LEU A 8 8.45 69.03 0.76
C LEU A 8 7.17 69.70 1.34
N PRO A 9 6.83 69.53 2.66
CA PRO A 9 7.83 69.65 3.76
C PRO A 9 7.64 68.84 5.08
N LEU A 10 8.73 68.81 5.88
CA LEU A 10 8.89 69.04 7.36
C LEU A 10 7.77 68.69 8.38
N ALA A 11 8.03 68.45 9.69
CA ALA A 11 9.20 68.00 10.48
C ALA A 11 8.83 67.97 11.99
N GLY A 12 9.56 67.19 12.80
CA GLY A 12 9.67 67.33 14.27
C GLY A 12 9.03 66.22 15.11
N VAL A 13 9.36 65.99 16.40
CA VAL A 13 10.56 66.20 17.25
C VAL A 13 10.17 65.79 18.70
N ALA A 14 11.15 65.43 19.54
CA ALA A 14 11.06 65.02 20.96
C ALA A 14 10.65 63.55 21.21
N LEU A 15 11.35 62.65 21.94
CA LEU A 15 12.53 62.63 22.85
C LEU A 15 12.23 62.47 24.35
N SER A 16 12.69 61.33 24.93
CA SER A 16 12.87 61.07 26.38
C SER A 16 11.60 60.88 27.23
N VAL A 17 11.60 60.20 28.40
CA VAL A 17 12.69 59.71 29.28
C VAL A 17 12.46 58.23 29.69
N ALA A 18 13.54 57.54 30.10
CA ALA A 18 13.58 56.20 30.70
C ALA A 18 12.88 56.09 32.10
N VAL A 19 12.93 54.97 32.84
CA VAL A 19 14.10 54.53 33.64
C VAL A 19 14.03 53.03 34.04
N GLN A 20 15.09 52.30 33.66
CA GLN A 20 15.76 51.16 34.34
C GLN A 20 14.98 49.95 34.92
N GLY A 21 15.28 48.78 34.35
CA GLY A 21 15.43 47.51 35.06
C GLY A 21 16.55 46.69 34.40
N ARG A 22 17.70 46.48 35.08
CA ARG A 22 18.83 45.69 34.58
C ARG A 22 19.07 44.48 35.48
N LEU A 23 19.40 43.33 34.89
CA LEU A 23 20.63 42.60 35.22
C LEU A 23 21.01 41.63 34.08
N ARG A 24 22.15 40.95 34.21
CA ARG A 24 22.78 40.13 33.16
C ARG A 24 23.10 38.74 33.69
N PHE A 25 22.94 37.72 32.84
CA PHE A 25 23.85 36.58 32.70
C PHE A 25 23.76 36.08 31.24
N ALA A 26 24.70 35.30 30.69
CA ALA A 26 26.16 35.40 30.69
C ALA A 26 26.69 34.36 29.68
N ALA A 27 26.98 34.76 28.43
CA ALA A 27 27.56 33.84 27.46
C ALA A 27 29.00 33.46 27.88
N VAL A 28 29.26 32.15 28.00
CA VAL A 28 30.59 31.60 28.30
C VAL A 28 31.04 30.79 27.10
N ALA A 29 32.07 31.29 26.40
CA ALA A 29 32.77 30.53 25.38
C ALA A 29 34.08 29.96 25.96
N VAL A 30 34.35 28.68 25.72
CA VAL A 30 35.65 28.05 25.92
C VAL A 30 35.99 27.25 24.66
N PRO A 31 37.09 27.55 23.96
CA PRO A 31 37.47 26.85 22.73
C PRO A 31 38.34 25.61 23.02
N GLY A 32 38.24 24.58 22.16
CA GLY A 32 39.04 23.36 22.29
C GLY A 32 39.21 22.59 20.98
N GLY A 33 40.14 23.04 20.11
CA GLY A 33 40.53 22.31 18.91
C GLY A 33 41.77 21.43 19.13
N LEU A 34 41.64 20.12 18.91
CA LEU A 34 42.74 19.16 18.80
C LEU A 34 42.43 18.18 17.66
N SER A 35 42.92 18.47 16.46
CA SER A 35 44.10 17.78 15.93
C SER A 35 43.90 16.27 15.75
N ALA A 36 43.56 15.88 14.52
CA ALA A 36 43.81 14.52 14.02
C ALA A 36 45.26 14.09 14.39
N ARG A 37 45.42 12.82 14.79
CA ARG A 37 46.70 12.29 15.25
C ARG A 37 46.95 10.90 14.70
N SER A 38 47.77 10.83 13.66
CA SER A 38 48.28 9.57 13.12
C SER A 38 48.93 8.71 14.21
N ARG A 39 48.51 7.45 14.30
CA ARG A 39 49.19 6.41 15.09
C ARG A 39 49.71 5.32 14.16
N SER A 40 50.90 5.56 13.64
CA SER A 40 51.64 4.58 12.86
C SER A 40 52.21 3.47 13.77
N GLY A 41 51.56 2.31 13.77
CA GLY A 41 52.19 0.99 13.94
C GLY A 41 52.72 0.57 15.32
N VAL A 42 52.13 -0.49 15.85
CA VAL A 42 52.90 -1.67 16.30
C VAL A 42 52.31 -2.88 15.58
N VAL A 43 53.15 -3.66 14.89
CA VAL A 43 52.71 -4.87 14.20
C VAL A 43 52.72 -6.05 15.18
N ALA A 44 51.59 -6.73 15.29
CA ALA A 44 51.52 -8.10 15.81
C ALA A 44 50.99 -9.00 14.68
N MET A 45 51.70 -10.09 14.39
CA MET A 45 51.25 -11.09 13.42
C MET A 45 50.37 -12.13 14.13
N GLY A 46 49.13 -12.27 13.67
CA GLY A 46 48.16 -13.28 14.11
C GLY A 46 46.97 -13.24 13.15
N MET A 47 46.46 -14.42 12.76
CA MET A 47 45.43 -14.63 11.74
C MET A 47 44.32 -13.56 11.68
N GLY A 48 44.00 -13.10 10.48
CA GLY A 48 42.99 -12.08 10.25
C GLY A 48 41.58 -12.66 10.28
N VAL A 49 40.71 -11.99 11.03
CA VAL A 49 39.26 -11.94 10.81
C VAL A 49 38.96 -10.49 10.38
N GLY A 50 37.95 -10.28 9.53
CA GLY A 50 37.51 -8.93 9.18
C GLY A 50 37.04 -8.16 10.41
N VAL A 51 37.29 -6.86 10.47
CA VAL A 51 36.52 -5.97 11.34
C VAL A 51 35.33 -5.53 10.49
N GLY A 52 34.12 -5.92 10.89
CA GLY A 52 32.90 -5.56 10.18
C GLY A 52 32.68 -4.04 10.14
N VAL A 53 31.88 -3.60 9.16
CA VAL A 53 31.37 -2.22 9.10
C VAL A 53 30.20 -2.13 10.07
N GLU A 54 30.19 -1.09 10.91
CA GLU A 54 29.13 -0.81 11.87
C GLU A 54 28.07 0.06 11.19
N VAL A 55 26.85 -0.45 11.04
CA VAL A 55 25.74 0.26 10.38
C VAL A 55 25.22 1.41 11.25
N VAL A 56 24.87 2.53 10.61
CA VAL A 56 24.22 3.67 11.28
C VAL A 56 22.75 3.31 11.51
N LYS A 57 22.38 3.09 12.77
CA LYS A 57 21.01 2.80 13.21
C LYS A 57 20.54 3.76 14.31
N ALA A 58 19.24 3.75 14.59
CA ALA A 58 18.64 4.54 15.66
C ALA A 58 19.17 4.15 17.06
N ALA A 59 19.06 5.06 18.02
CA ALA A 59 19.44 4.80 19.42
C ALA A 59 18.34 4.11 20.24
N SER A 60 17.12 4.05 19.70
CA SER A 60 15.97 3.27 20.18
C SER A 60 16.10 1.79 19.80
N ASP A 61 16.57 1.53 18.58
CA ASP A 61 16.75 0.20 18.03
C ASP A 61 17.70 -0.67 18.90
N GLN A 62 17.25 -1.87 19.27
CA GLN A 62 18.03 -2.84 20.08
C GLN A 62 18.65 -3.98 19.25
N ARG A 63 18.26 -4.13 17.98
CA ARG A 63 18.69 -5.21 17.07
C ARG A 63 20.19 -5.13 16.80
N LEU A 64 20.88 -6.26 16.63
CA LEU A 64 22.32 -6.30 16.33
C LEU A 64 22.51 -6.64 14.86
N TYR A 65 23.42 -5.93 14.19
CA TYR A 65 23.62 -6.00 12.74
C TYR A 65 25.08 -6.31 12.41
N GLU A 66 25.33 -7.17 11.44
CA GLU A 66 26.66 -7.40 10.88
C GLU A 66 26.61 -7.60 9.36
N VAL A 67 27.44 -6.87 8.61
CA VAL A 67 27.61 -7.07 7.17
C VAL A 67 28.62 -8.20 6.93
N LEU A 68 28.12 -9.36 6.54
CA LEU A 68 28.90 -10.52 6.12
C LEU A 68 29.21 -10.43 4.61
N LYS A 69 30.42 -10.85 4.23
CA LYS A 69 30.81 -11.06 2.83
C LYS A 69 31.37 -12.47 2.67
N LEU A 70 30.66 -13.28 1.90
CA LEU A 70 30.96 -14.69 1.69
C LEU A 70 32.12 -14.86 0.68
N GLU A 71 32.81 -16.00 0.69
CA GLU A 71 33.97 -16.23 -0.20
C GLU A 71 33.63 -16.23 -1.69
N ASN A 72 32.37 -16.51 -2.07
CA ASN A 72 31.85 -16.41 -3.44
C ASN A 72 31.54 -14.96 -3.90
N GLY A 73 31.56 -14.00 -2.98
CA GLY A 73 31.31 -12.57 -3.23
C GLY A 73 29.92 -12.06 -2.81
N LEU A 74 29.04 -12.93 -2.30
CA LEU A 74 27.70 -12.52 -1.81
C LEU A 74 27.84 -11.61 -0.59
N THR A 75 27.05 -10.54 -0.55
CA THR A 75 26.98 -9.62 0.59
C THR A 75 25.67 -9.87 1.33
N ALA A 76 25.77 -10.15 2.63
CA ALA A 76 24.60 -10.36 3.48
C ALA A 76 24.60 -9.40 4.66
N LEU A 77 23.44 -8.85 5.01
CA LEU A 77 23.19 -8.15 6.27
C LEU A 77 22.48 -9.14 7.20
N VAL A 78 23.16 -9.52 8.29
CA VAL A 78 22.61 -10.46 9.27
C VAL A 78 22.17 -9.69 10.51
N ILE A 79 20.93 -9.92 10.94
CA ILE A 79 20.22 -9.13 11.95
C ILE A 79 19.70 -10.05 13.05
N HIS A 80 20.20 -9.86 14.26
CA HIS A 80 19.69 -10.52 15.46
C HIS A 80 18.74 -9.56 16.19
N ASP A 81 17.48 -9.95 16.40
CA ASP A 81 16.59 -9.26 17.34
C ASP A 81 16.58 -9.96 18.71
N PRO A 82 17.06 -9.30 19.78
CA PRO A 82 16.92 -9.81 21.15
C PRO A 82 15.47 -10.06 21.58
N ALA A 83 14.46 -9.42 20.99
CA ALA A 83 13.05 -9.61 21.36
C ALA A 83 12.56 -11.05 21.04
N MET A 84 12.89 -11.56 19.85
CA MET A 84 12.60 -12.94 19.44
C MET A 84 13.30 -13.99 20.32
N SER A 85 14.47 -13.66 20.88
CA SER A 85 15.32 -14.59 21.62
C SER A 85 14.77 -15.05 23.00
N GLY A 86 13.62 -14.53 23.45
CA GLY A 86 13.04 -14.81 24.77
C GLY A 86 12.74 -16.29 25.05
N LEU A 87 12.51 -17.10 24.01
CA LEU A 87 12.09 -18.50 24.10
C LEU A 87 13.15 -19.47 24.64
N GLN A 88 14.45 -19.12 24.62
CA GLN A 88 15.54 -20.07 24.93
C GLN A 88 16.18 -19.92 26.33
N ALA A 89 15.65 -19.05 27.20
CA ALA A 89 16.37 -18.59 28.39
C ALA A 89 16.27 -19.47 29.67
N GLU A 90 15.38 -20.47 29.75
CA GLU A 90 15.08 -21.17 31.02
C GLU A 90 15.98 -22.40 31.33
N GLU A 91 16.58 -23.08 30.33
CA GLU A 91 17.21 -24.40 30.52
C GLU A 91 18.67 -24.41 31.07
N GLU A 92 19.39 -23.27 31.18
CA GLU A 92 20.71 -23.21 31.86
C GLU A 92 20.70 -22.44 33.21
N GLY A 93 19.55 -22.42 33.90
CA GLY A 93 19.31 -21.54 35.07
C GLY A 93 19.71 -22.02 36.47
N GLN A 94 19.70 -23.33 36.80
CA GLN A 94 19.87 -23.85 38.18
C GLN A 94 20.33 -25.33 38.23
N GLY A 95 21.14 -25.80 39.18
CA GLY A 95 21.82 -25.12 40.29
C GLY A 95 22.56 -26.10 41.21
N GLY A 96 23.89 -26.20 41.06
CA GLY A 96 24.69 -27.24 41.74
C GLY A 96 24.85 -27.06 43.26
N CYS A 97 24.08 -27.80 44.07
CA CYS A 97 24.19 -27.76 45.54
C CYS A 97 24.04 -29.15 46.20
N GLY A 98 25.15 -29.74 46.67
CA GLY A 98 25.22 -31.17 46.99
C GLY A 98 24.85 -31.60 48.42
N ARG A 99 23.97 -32.60 48.53
CA ARG A 99 23.74 -33.60 49.61
C ARG A 99 22.86 -34.71 48.99
N GLY A 100 23.06 -36.02 49.15
CA GLY A 100 23.91 -36.74 50.08
C GLY A 100 23.14 -37.90 50.73
N GLY A 101 22.71 -38.89 49.94
CA GLY A 101 21.90 -40.05 50.37
C GLY A 101 22.09 -41.24 49.41
N ALA A 102 21.93 -42.48 49.88
CA ALA A 102 22.42 -43.69 49.19
C ALA A 102 21.31 -44.64 48.68
N CYS A 103 21.74 -45.60 47.83
CA CYS A 103 21.10 -46.83 47.32
C CYS A 103 19.78 -46.73 46.52
N GLY A 104 19.55 -47.52 45.44
CA GLY A 104 20.44 -48.43 44.68
C GLY A 104 19.82 -49.80 44.31
N HIS A 105 20.23 -50.38 43.16
CA HIS A 105 19.74 -51.66 42.54
C HIS A 105 18.26 -51.64 42.10
N ASP A 106 17.79 -52.31 41.04
CA ASP A 106 18.42 -53.09 39.95
C ASP A 106 17.46 -53.21 38.74
N HIS A 107 17.98 -53.76 37.62
CA HIS A 107 17.33 -54.40 36.44
C HIS A 107 17.26 -53.54 35.16
N GLU A 108 17.83 -53.90 33.99
CA GLU A 108 18.19 -55.20 33.33
C GLU A 108 17.02 -56.18 33.14
N TYR A 109 16.64 -56.63 31.94
CA TYR A 109 16.98 -56.27 30.55
C TYR A 109 15.87 -56.94 29.66
N ASP A 110 16.17 -57.33 28.41
CA ASP A 110 15.48 -58.36 27.60
C ASP A 110 14.09 -57.99 27.00
N ASP A 111 13.74 -58.31 25.75
CA ASP A 111 14.50 -58.89 24.61
C ASP A 111 13.70 -58.77 23.27
N GLU A 112 14.43 -58.87 22.13
CA GLU A 112 14.22 -59.67 20.88
C GLU A 112 12.78 -59.87 20.28
N ASP A 113 12.52 -60.04 18.96
CA ASP A 113 13.28 -59.92 17.67
C ASP A 113 12.28 -60.12 16.47
N ASP A 114 12.80 -60.42 15.26
CA ASP A 114 12.18 -60.93 14.01
C ASP A 114 11.47 -59.88 13.09
N GLU A 115 11.82 -59.68 11.81
CA GLU A 115 11.84 -60.59 10.62
C GLU A 115 10.39 -60.93 10.12
N ASP A 116 9.98 -60.84 8.84
CA ASP A 116 10.70 -60.85 7.55
C ASP A 116 9.83 -60.33 6.34
N ASP A 117 10.51 -60.05 5.20
CA ASP A 117 10.16 -60.28 3.76
C ASP A 117 9.06 -59.57 2.90
N GLU A 118 9.52 -59.32 1.64
CA GLU A 118 8.91 -59.46 0.28
C GLU A 118 7.92 -58.44 -0.37
N ASP A 119 8.48 -57.74 -1.39
CA ASP A 119 8.04 -57.57 -2.79
C ASP A 119 7.11 -56.42 -3.30
N TYR A 120 7.28 -56.15 -4.61
CA TYR A 120 6.88 -54.97 -5.39
C TYR A 120 5.50 -55.10 -6.07
N GLU A 121 4.85 -53.97 -6.37
CA GLU A 121 4.35 -53.67 -7.74
C GLU A 121 4.20 -52.15 -7.96
N GLU A 122 4.16 -51.70 -9.22
CA GLU A 122 4.23 -50.29 -9.63
C GLU A 122 2.85 -49.60 -9.62
N GLY A 123 2.82 -48.31 -9.29
CA GLY A 123 1.70 -47.38 -9.48
C GLY A 123 2.24 -46.00 -9.85
N GLU A 124 1.64 -45.37 -10.86
CA GLU A 124 2.01 -44.05 -11.39
C GLU A 124 1.14 -42.95 -10.73
N ASP A 125 1.24 -41.70 -11.21
CA ASP A 125 0.55 -40.49 -10.74
C ASP A 125 1.17 -39.94 -9.42
N GLU A 126 2.03 -38.90 -9.37
CA GLU A 126 2.07 -37.55 -10.01
C GLU A 126 1.08 -36.54 -9.38
N GLU A 127 1.39 -36.04 -8.17
CA GLU A 127 0.67 -34.95 -7.50
C GLU A 127 1.68 -33.95 -6.88
N ASP A 128 1.89 -32.83 -7.59
CA ASP A 128 2.59 -31.59 -7.23
C ASP A 128 1.65 -30.40 -7.56
N ASP A 129 1.89 -29.18 -7.02
CA ASP A 129 1.68 -27.81 -7.56
C ASP A 129 1.72 -26.79 -6.38
N ASP A 130 2.55 -25.73 -6.37
CA ASP A 130 2.68 -24.72 -5.25
C ASP A 130 1.82 -23.44 -5.41
N ASP A 131 1.86 -22.50 -4.44
CA ASP A 131 0.86 -21.44 -4.20
C ASP A 131 1.44 -20.11 -3.62
N GLU A 132 1.46 -19.02 -4.41
CA GLU A 132 1.76 -17.64 -3.93
C GLU A 132 0.85 -16.55 -4.56
N GLU A 133 0.39 -15.58 -3.75
CA GLU A 133 0.04 -14.20 -4.20
C GLU A 133 1.31 -13.31 -4.05
N GLU A 134 1.52 -12.18 -4.74
CA GLU A 134 0.73 -10.93 -4.67
C GLU A 134 0.69 -10.13 -6.02
N ASP A 135 -0.02 -9.01 -5.99
CA ASP A 135 -0.43 -7.96 -6.96
C ASP A 135 0.61 -7.36 -7.95
N ASP A 136 0.28 -6.75 -9.12
CA ASP A 136 -0.87 -6.76 -10.09
C ASP A 136 -0.57 -5.76 -11.28
N ASP A 137 -1.31 -5.77 -12.42
CA ASP A 137 -1.59 -4.64 -13.37
C ASP A 137 -1.14 -4.56 -14.90
N ASP A 138 -1.02 -5.70 -15.63
CA ASP A 138 -1.84 -6.22 -16.83
C ASP A 138 -1.94 -5.81 -18.38
N ASP A 139 -2.55 -6.69 -19.24
CA ASP A 139 -2.54 -6.86 -20.77
C ASP A 139 -3.90 -7.03 -21.52
N ASP A 140 -4.14 -7.10 -22.87
CA ASP A 140 -3.36 -7.02 -24.16
C ASP A 140 -4.18 -6.44 -25.37
N ASP A 141 -4.64 -7.31 -26.30
CA ASP A 141 -4.57 -7.23 -27.79
C ASP A 141 -5.93 -7.12 -28.51
N GLU A 142 -5.95 -6.76 -29.81
CA GLU A 142 -6.72 -7.50 -30.83
C GLU A 142 -6.47 -7.04 -32.31
N MET A 143 -6.09 -8.01 -33.17
CA MET A 143 -6.62 -8.24 -34.55
C MET A 143 -6.16 -7.33 -35.74
N GLU A 144 -6.04 -7.75 -37.02
CA GLU A 144 -6.79 -8.74 -37.82
C GLU A 144 -6.14 -9.04 -39.23
N VAL A 145 -6.65 -10.08 -39.95
CA VAL A 145 -6.60 -10.40 -41.43
C VAL A 145 -5.26 -10.64 -42.19
N ASP A 146 -5.16 -11.41 -43.31
CA ASP A 146 -6.06 -12.25 -44.16
C ASP A 146 -5.25 -13.43 -44.80
N GLY A 147 -5.90 -14.49 -45.32
CA GLY A 147 -5.23 -15.60 -46.04
C GLY A 147 -6.09 -16.49 -46.97
N GLY A 148 -7.30 -16.87 -46.53
CA GLY A 148 -8.42 -17.37 -47.37
C GLY A 148 -8.34 -18.72 -48.13
N VAL A 149 -9.30 -18.89 -49.07
CA VAL A 149 -9.38 -19.89 -50.20
C VAL A 149 -10.48 -21.01 -50.15
N LYS A 150 -11.66 -20.68 -50.74
CA LYS A 150 -12.53 -21.47 -51.68
C LYS A 150 -13.69 -22.42 -51.23
N ARG A 151 -14.89 -22.05 -51.76
CA ARG A 151 -16.06 -22.85 -52.23
C ARG A 151 -17.08 -23.35 -51.16
N GLY A 152 -18.40 -23.08 -51.26
CA GLY A 152 -19.18 -22.12 -52.07
C GLY A 152 -20.54 -22.63 -52.63
N HIS A 153 -21.40 -21.70 -53.10
CA HIS A 153 -22.63 -21.94 -53.93
C HIS A 153 -23.78 -22.72 -53.25
N LYS A 154 -24.99 -22.18 -52.96
CA LYS A 154 -25.92 -21.41 -53.84
C LYS A 154 -27.15 -20.83 -53.09
N GLY A 155 -27.54 -19.58 -53.41
CA GLY A 155 -28.95 -19.10 -53.54
C GLY A 155 -29.82 -18.98 -52.27
N CYS A 156 -31.02 -18.39 -52.31
CA CYS A 156 -31.61 -17.46 -53.29
C CYS A 156 -32.97 -16.90 -52.78
N CYS A 157 -33.20 -15.58 -52.84
CA CYS A 157 -34.53 -14.90 -52.80
C CYS A 157 -35.42 -15.05 -51.54
N SER A 158 -36.43 -14.22 -51.23
CA SER A 158 -36.62 -12.74 -51.25
C SER A 158 -38.12 -12.44 -51.00
N ASN A 159 -38.49 -11.52 -50.08
CA ASN A 159 -39.82 -10.86 -49.95
C ASN A 159 -41.09 -11.75 -49.79
N GLY A 160 -42.12 -11.45 -48.99
CA GLY A 160 -42.44 -10.28 -48.16
C GLY A 160 -43.96 -9.93 -48.23
N ARG A 161 -44.63 -9.73 -47.07
CA ARG A 161 -46.08 -9.37 -46.89
C ARG A 161 -47.10 -10.49 -47.26
N GLY A 162 -48.25 -10.66 -46.59
CA GLY A 162 -48.76 -10.08 -45.33
C GLY A 162 -50.29 -10.25 -45.09
N THR A 163 -50.73 -10.01 -43.85
CA THR A 163 -52.12 -9.71 -43.36
C THR A 163 -53.26 -10.77 -43.29
N LYS A 164 -53.78 -10.95 -42.05
CA LYS A 164 -55.23 -11.00 -41.61
C LYS A 164 -56.13 -12.19 -42.05
N THR A 165 -57.18 -12.65 -41.31
CA THR A 165 -57.83 -12.27 -40.01
C THR A 165 -58.76 -13.38 -39.46
N GLU A 166 -59.01 -13.36 -38.12
CA GLU A 166 -60.21 -13.86 -37.37
C GLU A 166 -60.58 -15.38 -37.34
N GLY A 167 -61.13 -15.95 -36.25
CA GLY A 167 -61.36 -15.40 -34.88
C GLY A 167 -62.42 -16.15 -34.02
N LYS A 168 -62.62 -15.69 -32.76
CA LYS A 168 -63.58 -16.15 -31.70
C LYS A 168 -63.08 -17.35 -30.86
N THR A 169 -63.38 -17.50 -29.55
CA THR A 169 -64.50 -17.01 -28.69
C THR A 169 -64.09 -16.36 -27.33
N LYS A 170 -65.08 -15.71 -26.66
CA LYS A 170 -65.07 -15.10 -25.29
C LYS A 170 -65.80 -16.03 -24.26
N PRO A 171 -66.03 -15.71 -22.94
CA PRO A 171 -65.74 -14.50 -22.09
C PRO A 171 -65.04 -14.81 -20.73
N GLY A 172 -64.77 -13.89 -19.77
CA GLY A 172 -64.73 -12.41 -19.76
C GLY A 172 -65.10 -11.70 -18.41
N PHE A 173 -64.26 -10.74 -17.96
CA PHE A 173 -64.42 -9.77 -16.83
C PHE A 173 -64.38 -10.34 -15.38
N ASP A 174 -63.99 -9.60 -14.31
CA ASP A 174 -63.98 -8.12 -14.09
C ASP A 174 -62.74 -7.55 -13.33
N VAL A 175 -62.70 -6.23 -13.13
CA VAL A 175 -61.54 -5.30 -12.93
C VAL A 175 -61.31 -4.82 -11.49
N SER A 176 -60.05 -4.57 -11.05
CA SER A 176 -59.72 -3.40 -10.19
C SER A 176 -58.22 -2.97 -10.06
N ARG A 177 -57.97 -1.72 -10.52
CA ARG A 177 -57.18 -0.62 -9.92
C ARG A 177 -55.69 -0.75 -9.48
N ARG A 178 -54.87 0.07 -10.17
CA ARG A 178 -53.65 0.85 -9.78
C ARG A 178 -53.64 1.39 -8.32
N PRO A 179 -52.47 1.64 -7.69
CA PRO A 179 -51.46 2.61 -8.16
C PRO A 179 -50.00 2.10 -8.24
N ALA A 180 -49.10 2.99 -8.70
CA ALA A 180 -47.68 2.74 -8.85
C ALA A 180 -46.88 3.01 -7.55
N ARG A 181 -45.73 2.34 -7.43
CA ARG A 181 -44.56 2.74 -6.64
C ARG A 181 -43.31 2.43 -7.45
N SER A 182 -42.32 3.30 -7.38
CA SER A 182 -40.98 3.05 -7.89
C SER A 182 -40.21 2.14 -6.92
N PRO A 183 -39.26 1.32 -7.40
CA PRO A 183 -38.16 0.88 -6.55
C PRO A 183 -37.35 2.11 -6.12
N LYS A 184 -36.59 1.97 -5.04
CA LYS A 184 -35.60 2.91 -4.55
C LYS A 184 -34.34 2.11 -4.27
N LEU A 185 -33.18 2.68 -4.55
CA LEU A 185 -31.96 1.94 -4.82
C LEU A 185 -30.92 2.14 -3.70
N GLY A 186 -29.95 1.21 -3.59
CA GLY A 186 -28.94 1.18 -2.52
C GLY A 186 -27.43 1.19 -2.91
N ASP A 187 -26.54 1.75 -2.04
CA ASP A 187 -25.15 2.20 -2.27
C ASP A 187 -24.16 1.82 -1.17
N CYS A 188 -22.91 1.71 -1.59
CA CYS A 188 -21.74 1.65 -0.74
C CYS A 188 -21.25 3.00 -0.20
N ASP A 189 -20.27 2.85 0.67
CA ASP A 189 -19.34 3.83 1.17
C ASP A 189 -18.00 3.53 0.42
N GLU A 190 -17.41 4.51 -0.26
CA GLU A 190 -16.12 4.44 -0.99
C GLU A 190 -15.48 5.84 -0.88
N GLU A 191 -14.18 5.92 -0.62
CA GLU A 191 -13.39 7.16 -0.71
C GLU A 191 -12.61 7.17 -2.05
N GLY A 192 -12.04 8.28 -2.53
CA GLY A 192 -10.78 8.80 -2.01
C GLY A 192 -9.60 8.22 -2.78
N GLU A 193 -9.50 8.51 -4.09
CA GLU A 193 -8.39 8.01 -4.94
C GLU A 193 -7.08 8.79 -4.63
N ASP A 194 -6.33 8.33 -3.63
CA ASP A 194 -4.88 8.50 -3.54
C ASP A 194 -4.24 7.11 -3.79
N GLU A 195 -3.67 6.91 -4.98
CA GLU A 195 -3.05 5.64 -5.41
C GLU A 195 -1.62 5.53 -4.85
N ASP A 196 -1.48 5.24 -3.56
CA ASP A 196 -0.21 4.87 -2.88
C ASP A 196 -0.42 3.93 -1.65
N ASP A 197 -1.64 3.76 -1.11
CA ASP A 197 -1.95 2.92 0.08
C ASP A 197 -3.11 1.89 -0.20
N GLU A 198 -2.90 0.85 -1.03
CA GLU A 198 -3.81 -0.32 -1.10
C GLU A 198 -3.13 -1.58 -0.48
N ASP A 199 -3.25 -1.75 0.86
CA ASP A 199 -2.95 -3.02 1.58
C ASP A 199 -3.66 -3.11 2.96
N ASP A 200 -3.71 -2.01 3.73
CA ASP A 200 -4.13 -1.93 5.16
C ASP A 200 -5.63 -2.25 5.51
N GLU A 201 -6.42 -2.99 4.70
CA GLU A 201 -7.85 -3.32 4.99
C GLU A 201 -8.29 -4.79 4.76
N ASP A 202 -7.62 -5.80 5.34
CA ASP A 202 -8.30 -7.11 5.63
C ASP A 202 -7.78 -7.90 6.87
N ASP A 203 -6.91 -7.34 7.72
CA ASP A 203 -6.46 -7.97 8.98
C ASP A 203 -7.51 -7.87 10.13
N ASP A 204 -8.16 -8.99 10.48
CA ASP A 204 -9.25 -9.08 11.47
C ASP A 204 -8.80 -9.91 12.70
N GLU A 205 -8.00 -9.31 13.60
CA GLU A 205 -7.51 -9.92 14.86
C GLU A 205 -7.97 -9.19 16.13
N GLU A 206 -8.27 -9.91 17.24
CA GLU A 206 -8.23 -9.39 18.63
C GLU A 206 -8.33 -10.49 19.70
N SER A 207 -7.91 -10.15 20.92
CA SER A 207 -7.58 -11.08 22.04
C SER A 207 -8.49 -10.92 23.29
N ASP A 208 -8.55 -11.94 24.16
CA ASP A 208 -9.41 -12.05 25.36
C ASP A 208 -8.55 -12.08 26.65
N ASP A 209 -9.07 -11.62 27.81
CA ASP A 209 -8.73 -11.99 29.23
C ASP A 209 -9.01 -10.87 30.27
N ASP A 210 -9.47 -11.09 31.52
CA ASP A 210 -10.06 -12.28 32.20
C ASP A 210 -10.83 -11.85 33.51
N ASP A 211 -11.05 -12.78 34.46
CA ASP A 211 -11.64 -12.73 35.84
C ASP A 211 -13.19 -12.84 35.94
N ASP A 212 -13.82 -13.66 36.81
CA ASP A 212 -13.34 -14.70 37.77
C ASP A 212 -14.54 -15.58 38.27
N GLU A 213 -14.38 -16.92 38.39
CA GLU A 213 -14.80 -17.74 39.57
C GLU A 213 -14.39 -19.25 39.49
N ASP A 214 -13.30 -19.58 40.19
CA ASP A 214 -13.07 -20.83 40.98
C ASP A 214 -12.97 -22.23 40.29
N GLY A 215 -11.73 -22.63 39.91
CA GLY A 215 -11.34 -24.02 39.56
C GLY A 215 -9.84 -24.31 39.85
N PRO A 216 -9.43 -25.52 40.27
CA PRO A 216 -8.07 -25.76 40.76
C PRO A 216 -7.01 -25.85 39.64
N SER A 217 -6.13 -24.85 39.59
CA SER A 217 -5.09 -24.64 38.57
C SER A 217 -4.01 -25.73 38.49
N HIS A 218 -3.70 -26.17 37.28
CA HIS A 218 -2.32 -26.40 36.84
C HIS A 218 -1.96 -25.23 35.93
N GLY A 219 -1.06 -24.35 36.36
CA GLY A 219 -0.67 -23.17 35.58
C GLY A 219 0.34 -23.53 34.50
N GLY A 220 -0.05 -23.33 33.23
CA GLY A 220 0.91 -22.89 32.21
C GLY A 220 1.25 -21.42 32.44
N ALA A 221 2.39 -20.96 31.91
CA ALA A 221 2.63 -19.54 31.76
C ALA A 221 1.98 -19.08 30.45
N MET A 222 1.35 -17.90 30.48
CA MET A 222 0.95 -17.19 29.27
C MET A 222 2.24 -16.90 28.48
N GLN A 223 2.32 -17.36 27.23
CA GLN A 223 3.48 -17.06 26.37
C GLN A 223 3.50 -15.56 26.06
N ALA A 224 4.69 -14.98 25.91
CA ALA A 224 4.82 -13.61 25.43
C ALA A 224 4.56 -13.59 23.91
N PRO A 225 3.90 -12.55 23.38
CA PRO A 225 3.56 -12.49 21.96
C PRO A 225 4.82 -12.51 21.10
N THR A 226 4.74 -13.25 20.01
CA THR A 226 5.86 -13.58 19.13
C THR A 226 6.08 -12.52 18.06
N LYS A 227 7.26 -12.56 17.43
CA LYS A 227 7.55 -11.89 16.17
C LYS A 227 8.01 -12.94 15.18
N LYS A 228 7.58 -12.87 13.91
CA LYS A 228 8.15 -13.68 12.83
C LYS A 228 9.61 -13.34 12.54
N ALA A 229 10.32 -14.30 11.94
CA ALA A 229 11.66 -14.16 11.40
C ALA A 229 11.59 -14.13 9.86
N ALA A 230 12.51 -13.43 9.19
CA ALA A 230 12.37 -13.16 7.77
C ALA A 230 13.72 -13.12 7.03
N ALA A 231 13.68 -13.32 5.71
CA ALA A 231 14.82 -13.08 4.84
C ALA A 231 14.42 -12.60 3.44
N ALA A 232 15.27 -11.78 2.82
CA ALA A 232 15.06 -11.29 1.46
C ALA A 232 16.36 -11.33 0.64
N MET A 233 16.25 -11.72 -0.64
CA MET A 233 17.35 -11.78 -1.60
C MET A 233 17.08 -10.85 -2.78
N CYS A 234 17.71 -9.67 -2.78
CA CYS A 234 17.66 -8.75 -3.90
C CYS A 234 18.83 -9.02 -4.88
N VAL A 235 18.50 -9.50 -6.07
CA VAL A 235 19.45 -9.84 -7.15
C VAL A 235 19.61 -8.64 -8.08
N GLY A 236 20.85 -8.23 -8.37
CA GLY A 236 21.20 -7.12 -9.28
C GLY A 236 21.04 -7.46 -10.77
N VAL A 237 19.83 -7.86 -11.15
CA VAL A 237 19.31 -8.04 -12.51
C VAL A 237 17.80 -7.81 -12.45
N GLY A 238 17.23 -7.18 -13.47
CA GLY A 238 15.79 -7.02 -13.66
C GLY A 238 15.44 -6.89 -15.15
N SER A 239 14.22 -6.46 -15.46
CA SER A 239 13.66 -6.45 -16.83
C SER A 239 14.44 -5.64 -17.89
N PHE A 240 15.33 -4.70 -17.51
CA PHE A 240 16.27 -4.07 -18.46
C PHE A 240 17.31 -5.04 -19.05
N SER A 241 17.42 -6.26 -18.51
CA SER A 241 18.28 -7.33 -19.04
C SER A 241 17.58 -8.24 -20.06
N ASP A 242 16.29 -8.03 -20.32
CA ASP A 242 15.50 -8.92 -21.16
C ASP A 242 15.97 -9.00 -22.62
N PRO A 243 15.98 -10.19 -23.24
CA PRO A 243 16.14 -10.33 -24.67
C PRO A 243 15.01 -9.63 -25.45
N ALA A 244 15.33 -8.86 -26.48
CA ALA A 244 14.34 -8.22 -27.36
C ALA A 244 13.50 -9.20 -28.24
N ASP A 245 13.57 -10.50 -27.95
CA ASP A 245 12.80 -11.61 -28.52
C ASP A 245 12.22 -12.53 -27.41
N ALA A 246 12.21 -12.07 -26.17
CA ALA A 246 11.56 -12.64 -24.98
C ALA A 246 11.51 -11.54 -23.89
N GLN A 247 10.47 -10.69 -23.92
CA GLN A 247 10.29 -9.60 -22.96
C GLN A 247 9.41 -10.09 -21.80
N GLY A 248 9.66 -9.62 -20.57
CA GLY A 248 9.17 -10.26 -19.34
C GLY A 248 9.91 -11.55 -18.99
N LEU A 249 11.16 -11.71 -19.42
CA LEU A 249 11.92 -12.94 -19.16
C LEU A 249 12.57 -12.95 -17.76
N ALA A 250 12.90 -11.77 -17.22
CA ALA A 250 13.28 -11.63 -15.81
C ALA A 250 12.11 -11.99 -14.89
N HIS A 251 10.91 -11.46 -15.17
CA HIS A 251 9.70 -11.76 -14.43
C HIS A 251 9.31 -13.25 -14.56
N PHE A 252 9.31 -13.81 -15.77
CA PHE A 252 9.09 -15.25 -15.95
C PHE A 252 10.20 -16.15 -15.37
N LEU A 253 11.40 -15.63 -15.09
CA LEU A 253 12.41 -16.36 -14.33
C LEU A 253 12.07 -16.40 -12.83
N GLU A 254 11.31 -15.42 -12.33
CA GLU A 254 10.90 -15.27 -10.93
C GLU A 254 9.98 -16.41 -10.47
N HIS A 255 8.76 -16.47 -11.02
CA HIS A 255 7.81 -17.59 -10.87
C HIS A 255 8.51 -18.96 -10.96
N MET A 256 9.36 -19.12 -11.99
CA MET A 256 10.05 -20.38 -12.29
C MET A 256 11.20 -20.73 -11.32
N LEU A 257 11.46 -19.94 -10.26
CA LEU A 257 12.33 -20.33 -9.15
C LEU A 257 11.59 -21.02 -8.01
N PHE A 258 10.33 -20.65 -7.75
CA PHE A 258 9.46 -21.30 -6.77
C PHE A 258 9.13 -22.73 -7.20
N MET A 259 8.94 -22.95 -8.51
CA MET A 259 8.63 -24.22 -9.19
C MET A 259 9.76 -25.30 -9.15
N GLY A 260 10.21 -25.66 -7.94
CA GLY A 260 11.08 -26.80 -7.63
C GLY A 260 12.59 -26.61 -7.84
N SER A 261 13.40 -27.37 -7.09
CA SER A 261 14.87 -27.34 -7.05
C SER A 261 15.53 -28.73 -7.06
N GLU A 262 16.84 -28.84 -7.33
CA GLU A 262 17.56 -30.14 -7.30
C GLU A 262 17.56 -30.86 -5.93
N LYS A 263 17.15 -30.17 -4.85
CA LYS A 263 17.11 -30.72 -3.49
C LYS A 263 15.68 -30.90 -2.95
N PHE A 264 14.80 -29.97 -3.28
CA PHE A 264 13.39 -29.95 -2.96
C PHE A 264 12.67 -29.90 -4.33
N PRO A 265 12.40 -31.07 -4.95
CA PRO A 265 12.06 -31.16 -6.38
C PRO A 265 10.57 -31.10 -6.67
N ASP A 266 9.79 -31.47 -5.67
CA ASP A 266 8.33 -31.38 -5.59
C ASP A 266 7.97 -29.88 -5.71
N GLU A 267 6.85 -29.54 -6.35
CA GLU A 267 6.55 -28.12 -6.60
C GLU A 267 6.20 -27.43 -5.29
N ASN A 268 5.35 -28.07 -4.47
CA ASN A 268 4.80 -27.59 -3.20
C ASN A 268 5.78 -27.23 -2.08
N GLU A 269 7.04 -27.60 -2.20
CA GLU A 269 7.87 -27.82 -1.01
C GLU A 269 8.36 -26.50 -0.37
N TYR A 270 8.05 -25.34 -0.96
CA TYR A 270 8.34 -24.03 -0.38
C TYR A 270 7.11 -23.41 0.30
N ASP A 271 6.00 -23.22 -0.42
CA ASP A 271 4.89 -22.40 0.09
C ASP A 271 4.06 -23.21 1.12
N ASN A 272 3.82 -24.50 0.84
CA ASN A 272 3.25 -25.46 1.81
C ASN A 272 4.09 -25.53 3.10
N PHE A 273 5.42 -25.38 3.01
CA PHE A 273 6.28 -25.34 4.20
C PHE A 273 6.12 -24.04 4.98
N LEU A 274 5.97 -22.88 4.33
CA LEU A 274 5.80 -21.60 5.03
C LEU A 274 4.42 -21.49 5.68
N SER A 275 3.36 -21.86 4.95
CA SER A 275 1.96 -21.89 5.42
C SER A 275 1.78 -22.71 6.71
N LYS A 276 2.45 -23.86 6.82
CA LYS A 276 2.42 -24.73 8.01
C LYS A 276 3.21 -24.20 9.22
N HIS A 277 4.01 -23.16 9.05
CA HIS A 277 4.94 -22.66 10.05
C HIS A 277 4.82 -21.14 10.26
N GLY A 278 3.60 -20.60 10.17
CA GLY A 278 3.29 -19.20 10.48
C GLY A 278 4.04 -18.22 9.58
N GLY A 279 4.08 -18.50 8.27
CA GLY A 279 4.85 -17.76 7.29
C GLY A 279 4.23 -17.73 5.90
N GLY A 280 4.75 -16.81 5.09
CA GLY A 280 4.42 -16.61 3.68
C GLY A 280 5.61 -16.04 2.92
N SER A 281 5.48 -15.94 1.60
CA SER A 281 6.52 -15.46 0.69
C SER A 281 5.92 -14.78 -0.53
N ASN A 282 6.74 -13.94 -1.16
CA ASN A 282 6.44 -13.23 -2.41
C ASN A 282 7.77 -12.80 -3.07
N ALA A 283 7.69 -12.27 -4.31
CA ALA A 283 8.78 -11.68 -5.07
C ALA A 283 8.31 -10.48 -5.93
N PHE A 284 9.26 -9.75 -6.51
CA PHE A 284 8.96 -8.79 -7.58
C PHE A 284 10.16 -8.54 -8.52
N THR A 285 9.89 -8.28 -9.81
CA THR A 285 10.87 -7.86 -10.82
C THR A 285 10.73 -6.39 -11.21
N ASP A 286 11.64 -5.57 -10.69
CA ASP A 286 11.90 -4.22 -11.18
C ASP A 286 12.79 -4.24 -12.45
N THR A 287 13.14 -3.07 -12.93
CA THR A 287 14.03 -2.79 -14.06
C THR A 287 15.49 -3.19 -13.86
N GLU A 288 16.11 -2.90 -12.71
CA GLU A 288 17.51 -3.22 -12.41
C GLU A 288 17.68 -4.35 -11.38
N PHE A 289 16.57 -4.77 -10.73
CA PHE A 289 16.55 -5.73 -9.62
C PHE A 289 15.38 -6.71 -9.71
N THR A 290 15.57 -7.91 -9.14
CA THR A 290 14.51 -8.86 -8.80
C THR A 290 14.71 -9.23 -7.34
N CYS A 291 13.68 -9.09 -6.51
CA CYS A 291 13.72 -9.41 -5.08
C CYS A 291 12.81 -10.60 -4.79
N TYR A 292 13.21 -11.46 -3.86
CA TYR A 292 12.41 -12.55 -3.32
C TYR A 292 12.48 -12.47 -1.80
N HIS A 293 11.40 -12.76 -1.09
CA HIS A 293 11.38 -12.76 0.38
C HIS A 293 10.49 -13.85 0.97
N PHE A 294 10.67 -14.07 2.28
CA PHE A 294 9.73 -14.81 3.10
C PHE A 294 9.78 -14.31 4.55
N GLU A 295 8.71 -14.56 5.28
CA GLU A 295 8.67 -14.60 6.73
C GLU A 295 8.17 -15.97 7.24
N VAL A 296 8.51 -16.32 8.48
CA VAL A 296 8.19 -17.61 9.11
C VAL A 296 8.34 -17.52 10.64
N SER A 297 7.64 -18.37 11.39
CA SER A 297 7.86 -18.50 12.84
C SER A 297 9.35 -18.78 13.17
N PRO A 298 9.98 -18.08 14.15
CA PRO A 298 11.43 -18.07 14.31
C PRO A 298 12.13 -19.43 14.42
N ASN A 299 11.47 -20.43 15.00
CA ASN A 299 12.00 -21.78 15.14
C ASN A 299 12.28 -22.47 13.79
N HIS A 300 11.67 -21.99 12.70
CA HIS A 300 11.68 -22.60 11.36
C HIS A 300 12.53 -21.81 10.35
N LEU A 301 13.21 -20.74 10.79
CA LEU A 301 14.09 -19.92 9.95
C LEU A 301 15.22 -20.73 9.29
N GLN A 302 15.88 -21.66 10.01
CA GLN A 302 16.97 -22.45 9.41
C GLN A 302 16.48 -23.37 8.28
N PRO A 303 15.42 -24.17 8.44
CA PRO A 303 14.79 -24.90 7.32
C PRO A 303 14.33 -24.01 6.16
N ALA A 304 13.70 -22.86 6.42
CA ALA A 304 13.27 -21.93 5.38
C ALA A 304 14.46 -21.40 4.54
N LEU A 305 15.53 -20.93 5.20
CA LEU A 305 16.77 -20.50 4.55
C LEU A 305 17.46 -21.61 3.73
N ASP A 306 17.28 -22.88 4.12
CA ASP A 306 17.83 -24.02 3.38
C ASP A 306 17.06 -24.24 2.06
N ARG A 307 15.72 -24.14 2.07
CA ARG A 307 14.88 -24.17 0.86
C ARG A 307 15.11 -22.96 -0.03
N PHE A 308 14.91 -21.76 0.49
CA PHE A 308 15.08 -20.48 -0.21
C PHE A 308 16.45 -20.37 -0.88
N SER A 309 17.52 -20.88 -0.26
CA SER A 309 18.85 -20.86 -0.88
C SER A 309 18.96 -21.66 -2.18
N GLN A 310 18.11 -22.67 -2.41
CA GLN A 310 18.19 -23.51 -3.61
C GLN A 310 17.77 -22.75 -4.89
N PHE A 311 16.88 -21.76 -4.77
CA PHE A 311 16.53 -20.83 -5.86
C PHE A 311 17.80 -20.23 -6.49
N PHE A 312 18.80 -19.91 -5.65
CA PHE A 312 20.06 -19.26 -6.04
C PHE A 312 21.24 -20.24 -6.28
N ILE A 313 20.97 -21.56 -6.23
CA ILE A 313 21.98 -22.62 -6.40
C ILE A 313 21.64 -23.55 -7.57
N ALA A 314 20.43 -24.13 -7.57
CA ALA A 314 20.03 -25.20 -8.49
C ALA A 314 18.49 -25.33 -8.63
N PRO A 315 17.78 -24.30 -9.11
CA PRO A 315 16.36 -24.40 -9.46
C PRO A 315 16.18 -25.34 -10.67
N LEU A 316 15.05 -26.06 -10.71
CA LEU A 316 14.71 -26.95 -11.82
C LEU A 316 14.23 -26.16 -13.02
N ALA A 317 13.40 -25.14 -12.82
CA ALA A 317 12.57 -24.51 -13.85
C ALA A 317 11.92 -25.60 -14.72
N LYS A 318 11.02 -26.40 -14.13
CA LYS A 318 10.43 -27.60 -14.71
C LYS A 318 9.81 -27.33 -16.10
N PRO A 319 10.16 -28.08 -17.17
CA PRO A 319 9.60 -27.87 -18.51
C PRO A 319 8.07 -27.94 -18.57
N GLU A 320 7.50 -28.77 -17.72
CA GLU A 320 6.07 -29.08 -17.58
C GLU A 320 5.24 -27.93 -16.98
N THR A 321 5.83 -27.10 -16.11
CA THR A 321 5.13 -25.95 -15.50
C THR A 321 5.11 -24.71 -16.39
N MET A 322 6.07 -24.58 -17.32
CA MET A 322 6.25 -23.38 -18.14
C MET A 322 5.00 -22.94 -18.92
N ASP A 323 4.18 -23.89 -19.40
CA ASP A 323 2.94 -23.57 -20.13
C ASP A 323 1.80 -23.14 -19.18
N ARG A 324 1.93 -23.36 -17.85
CA ARG A 324 1.04 -22.82 -16.80
C ARG A 324 1.51 -21.47 -16.30
N GLU A 325 2.80 -21.30 -16.01
CA GLU A 325 3.32 -20.02 -15.52
C GLU A 325 3.24 -18.91 -16.59
N VAL A 326 3.36 -19.25 -17.88
CA VAL A 326 3.03 -18.32 -18.97
C VAL A 326 1.52 -18.04 -19.08
N GLN A 327 0.65 -18.78 -18.41
CA GLN A 327 -0.77 -18.44 -18.23
C GLN A 327 -1.06 -17.68 -16.92
N ALA A 328 -0.27 -17.88 -15.86
CA ALA A 328 -0.30 -17.03 -14.67
C ALA A 328 0.12 -15.60 -15.02
N ILE A 329 1.23 -15.43 -15.75
CA ILE A 329 1.71 -14.18 -16.38
C ILE A 329 0.87 -13.80 -17.63
N ASP A 330 -0.23 -14.50 -17.90
CA ASP A 330 -1.29 -14.07 -18.84
C ASP A 330 -2.57 -13.75 -18.06
N SER A 331 -2.53 -13.78 -16.72
CA SER A 331 -3.68 -13.65 -15.81
C SER A 331 -3.49 -12.60 -14.71
N GLU A 332 -2.28 -12.47 -14.13
CA GLU A 332 -1.72 -11.18 -13.64
C GLU A 332 -1.29 -10.30 -14.83
N PHE A 333 -1.55 -10.83 -16.04
CA PHE A 333 -1.70 -10.12 -17.29
C PHE A 333 -3.10 -10.35 -17.98
N GLU A 334 -4.22 -10.39 -17.21
CA GLU A 334 -5.64 -10.27 -17.68
C GLU A 334 -6.42 -9.04 -17.10
N GLN A 335 -6.06 -8.49 -15.93
CA GLN A 335 -6.95 -7.74 -14.98
C GLN A 335 -7.00 -6.20 -15.14
N ALA A 336 -5.90 -5.56 -15.48
CA ALA A 336 -5.71 -4.11 -15.52
C ALA A 336 -4.91 -3.58 -16.74
N LEU A 337 -5.11 -4.24 -17.88
CA LEU A 337 -5.28 -3.58 -19.20
C LEU A 337 -6.01 -2.23 -19.05
N GLN A 338 -6.92 -2.17 -18.07
CA GLN A 338 -7.79 -1.08 -17.69
C GLN A 338 -7.20 -0.07 -16.66
N ASN A 339 -5.99 -0.26 -16.12
CA ASN A 339 -5.31 0.71 -15.23
C ASN A 339 -4.66 1.85 -16.05
N ASP A 340 -5.05 3.09 -15.79
CA ASP A 340 -4.56 4.27 -16.52
C ASP A 340 -3.07 4.60 -16.29
N SER A 341 -2.53 4.27 -15.12
CA SER A 341 -1.13 4.47 -14.73
C SER A 341 -0.20 3.47 -15.44
N CYS A 342 -0.54 2.18 -15.46
CA CYS A 342 0.21 1.15 -16.21
C CYS A 342 0.16 1.39 -17.73
N ARG A 343 -1.03 1.73 -18.27
CA ARG A 343 -1.22 2.17 -19.66
C ARG A 343 -0.35 3.37 -20.02
N LEU A 344 -0.25 4.36 -19.12
CA LEU A 344 0.60 5.53 -19.31
C LEU A 344 2.08 5.13 -19.31
N LEU A 345 2.54 4.38 -18.31
CA LEU A 345 3.93 3.92 -18.17
C LEU A 345 4.37 3.15 -19.43
N GLN A 346 3.60 2.14 -19.86
CA GLN A 346 3.95 1.37 -21.04
C GLN A 346 3.91 2.21 -22.33
N LEU A 347 3.04 3.23 -22.43
CA LEU A 347 3.12 4.21 -23.52
C LEU A 347 4.38 5.10 -23.44
N GLN A 348 4.85 5.46 -22.24
CA GLN A 348 6.11 6.18 -22.05
C GLN A 348 7.29 5.31 -22.50
N CYS A 349 7.31 4.02 -22.14
CA CYS A 349 8.27 3.03 -22.60
C CYS A 349 8.24 2.86 -24.13
N HIS A 350 7.06 2.68 -24.70
CA HIS A 350 6.81 2.61 -26.15
C HIS A 350 7.25 3.84 -26.93
N THR A 351 7.38 4.99 -26.28
CA THR A 351 7.78 6.23 -26.96
C THR A 351 9.20 6.66 -26.61
N ALA A 352 9.90 5.92 -25.76
CA ALA A 352 11.33 6.06 -25.51
C ALA A 352 12.17 5.71 -26.75
N LYS A 353 13.41 6.22 -26.81
CA LYS A 353 14.33 5.97 -27.93
C LYS A 353 14.57 4.46 -28.13
N PRO A 354 14.68 3.94 -29.38
CA PRO A 354 14.83 2.50 -29.65
C PRO A 354 16.06 1.77 -29.08
N ASN A 355 16.95 2.47 -28.39
CA ASN A 355 18.14 1.93 -27.72
C ASN A 355 18.17 2.27 -26.21
N HIS A 356 17.09 2.83 -25.66
CA HIS A 356 16.96 3.11 -24.22
C HIS A 356 16.59 1.81 -23.48
N PRO A 357 17.06 1.58 -22.24
CA PRO A 357 16.60 0.44 -21.44
C PRO A 357 15.08 0.43 -21.28
N PHE A 358 14.46 1.60 -21.02
CA PHE A 358 13.00 1.77 -20.90
C PHE A 358 12.23 1.46 -22.20
N ARG A 359 12.87 0.96 -23.25
CA ARG A 359 12.16 0.41 -24.42
C ARG A 359 11.65 -1.03 -24.18
N SER A 360 11.90 -1.55 -22.97
CA SER A 360 11.32 -2.76 -22.41
C SER A 360 9.79 -2.77 -22.44
N PHE A 361 9.28 -3.96 -22.19
CA PHE A 361 7.93 -4.31 -21.77
C PHE A 361 8.21 -5.33 -20.67
N SER A 362 7.97 -4.95 -19.41
CA SER A 362 8.58 -5.60 -18.24
C SER A 362 7.81 -6.81 -17.74
N TRP A 363 6.50 -6.79 -17.89
CA TRP A 363 5.58 -7.81 -17.43
C TRP A 363 5.79 -9.18 -18.09
N GLY A 364 5.78 -9.18 -19.43
CA GLY A 364 5.65 -10.43 -20.18
C GLY A 364 4.19 -10.82 -20.37
N ASN A 365 3.97 -11.82 -21.21
CA ASN A 365 2.68 -12.41 -21.54
C ASN A 365 2.88 -13.59 -22.50
N LYS A 366 1.80 -14.28 -22.82
CA LYS A 366 1.70 -15.27 -23.91
C LYS A 366 2.11 -14.74 -25.29
N ASN A 367 2.02 -13.44 -25.58
CA ASN A 367 2.44 -12.88 -26.88
C ASN A 367 3.96 -12.62 -26.98
N SER A 368 4.63 -12.35 -25.86
CA SER A 368 6.07 -12.06 -25.72
C SER A 368 6.88 -13.27 -25.24
N LEU A 369 6.24 -14.25 -24.59
CA LEU A 369 6.84 -15.48 -24.08
C LEU A 369 6.32 -16.73 -24.83
N GLY A 370 5.00 -16.95 -24.82
CA GLY A 370 4.36 -18.16 -25.37
C GLY A 370 4.37 -18.27 -26.90
N GLU A 371 4.08 -17.19 -27.62
CA GLU A 371 4.12 -17.13 -29.08
C GLU A 371 5.54 -17.42 -29.62
N PRO A 372 6.63 -16.87 -29.05
CA PRO A 372 7.99 -17.33 -29.33
C PRO A 372 8.22 -18.82 -29.10
N MET A 373 7.73 -19.41 -27.99
CA MET A 373 7.79 -20.87 -27.77
C MET A 373 7.09 -21.64 -28.90
N GLY A 374 5.87 -21.25 -29.27
CA GLY A 374 5.12 -21.81 -30.40
C GLY A 374 5.81 -21.62 -31.77
N LYS A 375 6.62 -20.56 -31.92
CA LYS A 375 7.46 -20.29 -33.11
C LYS A 375 8.79 -21.06 -33.11
N GLY A 376 9.07 -21.84 -32.06
CA GLY A 376 10.26 -22.70 -31.94
C GLY A 376 11.47 -22.03 -31.29
N VAL A 377 11.25 -20.99 -30.47
CA VAL A 377 12.26 -20.45 -29.55
C VAL A 377 12.33 -21.36 -28.33
N ASP A 378 13.54 -21.78 -27.97
CA ASP A 378 13.81 -22.54 -26.74
C ASP A 378 13.82 -21.58 -25.54
N MET A 379 12.63 -21.26 -25.03
CA MET A 379 12.47 -20.31 -23.93
C MET A 379 13.11 -20.82 -22.64
N ARG A 380 13.02 -22.12 -22.37
CA ARG A 380 13.70 -22.73 -21.22
C ARG A 380 15.20 -22.53 -21.29
N ALA A 381 15.81 -22.68 -22.48
CA ALA A 381 17.23 -22.36 -22.65
C ALA A 381 17.54 -20.86 -22.50
N LYS A 382 16.62 -19.95 -22.84
CA LYS A 382 16.77 -18.50 -22.57
C LYS A 382 16.73 -18.19 -21.07
N LEU A 383 15.69 -18.66 -20.37
CA LEU A 383 15.49 -18.50 -18.92
C LEU A 383 16.68 -19.04 -18.14
N ILE A 384 17.08 -20.28 -18.43
CA ILE A 384 18.26 -20.92 -17.83
C ILE A 384 19.59 -20.23 -18.22
N GLN A 385 19.66 -19.52 -19.35
CA GLN A 385 20.84 -18.72 -19.72
C GLN A 385 20.85 -17.38 -18.97
N LEU A 386 19.71 -16.69 -18.84
CA LEU A 386 19.55 -15.47 -18.04
C LEU A 386 19.99 -15.75 -16.60
N TYR A 387 19.43 -16.79 -15.98
CA TYR A 387 19.86 -17.29 -14.67
C TYR A 387 21.37 -17.52 -14.61
N LYS A 388 21.94 -18.31 -15.54
CA LYS A 388 23.37 -18.65 -15.52
C LYS A 388 24.30 -17.46 -15.75
N ASP A 389 23.89 -16.44 -16.48
CA ASP A 389 24.72 -15.26 -16.72
C ASP A 389 24.49 -14.14 -15.70
N HIS A 390 23.38 -14.17 -14.93
CA HIS A 390 22.98 -13.08 -14.04
C HIS A 390 22.84 -13.43 -12.55
N TYR A 391 22.37 -14.62 -12.19
CA TYR A 391 22.21 -15.07 -10.81
C TYR A 391 23.57 -15.53 -10.28
N LEU A 392 24.36 -14.55 -9.85
CA LEU A 392 25.76 -14.69 -9.45
C LEU A 392 25.98 -13.95 -8.14
N ALA A 393 26.73 -14.57 -7.23
CA ALA A 393 26.90 -14.15 -5.84
C ALA A 393 27.26 -12.66 -5.67
N SER A 394 28.15 -12.09 -6.49
CA SER A 394 28.56 -10.67 -6.34
C SER A 394 27.50 -9.65 -6.80
N ARG A 395 26.37 -10.11 -7.35
CA ARG A 395 25.16 -9.31 -7.62
C ARG A 395 24.07 -9.51 -6.57
N MET A 396 24.25 -10.37 -5.58
CA MET A 396 23.21 -10.73 -4.62
C MET A 396 23.39 -10.02 -3.29
N LYS A 397 22.27 -9.49 -2.77
CA LYS A 397 22.15 -8.82 -1.47
C LYS A 397 21.12 -9.57 -0.64
N LEU A 398 21.57 -10.19 0.43
CA LEU A 398 20.74 -11.00 1.31
C LEU A 398 20.54 -10.28 2.65
N THR A 399 19.31 -10.05 3.07
CA THR A 399 19.02 -9.70 4.47
C THR A 399 18.46 -10.93 5.18
N VAL A 400 18.87 -11.17 6.43
CA VAL A 400 18.29 -12.21 7.30
C VAL A 400 18.05 -11.62 8.69
N LEU A 401 16.82 -11.73 9.17
CA LEU A 401 16.35 -11.32 10.49
C LEU A 401 15.92 -12.55 11.29
N GLY A 402 16.42 -12.70 12.52
CA GLY A 402 16.05 -13.82 13.40
C GLY A 402 16.41 -13.60 14.87
N GLY A 403 15.97 -14.53 15.72
CA GLY A 403 16.21 -14.48 17.17
C GLY A 403 17.58 -15.00 17.59
N GLU A 404 18.29 -15.72 16.73
CA GLU A 404 19.55 -16.37 17.06
C GLU A 404 20.72 -15.38 17.14
N PRO A 405 21.77 -15.69 17.93
CA PRO A 405 23.00 -14.90 17.95
C PRO A 405 23.62 -14.80 16.56
N LEU A 406 24.18 -13.61 16.23
CA LEU A 406 24.82 -13.32 14.93
C LEU A 406 25.81 -14.38 14.44
N GLU A 407 26.55 -15.08 15.32
CA GLU A 407 27.46 -16.16 14.91
C GLU A 407 26.73 -17.40 14.36
N THR A 408 25.55 -17.72 14.89
CA THR A 408 24.67 -18.79 14.38
C THR A 408 24.11 -18.39 13.02
N LEU A 409 23.55 -17.18 12.96
CA LEU A 409 22.93 -16.61 11.77
C LEU A 409 23.93 -16.48 10.60
N LYS A 410 25.17 -16.04 10.88
CA LYS A 410 26.30 -16.05 9.92
C LYS A 410 26.71 -17.46 9.48
N THR A 411 26.60 -18.46 10.35
CA THR A 411 26.90 -19.87 10.01
C THR A 411 25.85 -20.39 9.03
N TRP A 412 24.55 -20.23 9.33
CA TRP A 412 23.45 -20.63 8.44
C TRP A 412 23.56 -19.96 7.07
N VAL A 413 23.76 -18.64 7.02
CA VAL A 413 23.96 -17.90 5.76
C VAL A 413 25.15 -18.44 4.97
N THR A 414 26.24 -18.83 5.64
CA THR A 414 27.42 -19.40 4.97
C THR A 414 27.19 -20.83 4.47
N GLU A 415 26.44 -21.66 5.19
CA GLU A 415 26.18 -23.06 4.83
C GLU A 415 25.13 -23.21 3.71
N SER A 416 24.08 -22.38 3.74
CA SER A 416 23.06 -22.28 2.70
C SER A 416 23.64 -21.60 1.45
N PHE A 417 23.93 -20.29 1.52
CA PHE A 417 24.27 -19.47 0.34
C PHE A 417 25.75 -19.52 -0.10
N GLY A 418 26.63 -20.19 0.66
CA GLY A 418 28.03 -20.38 0.27
C GLY A 418 28.24 -21.19 -1.02
N LYS A 419 27.20 -21.88 -1.51
CA LYS A 419 27.20 -22.63 -2.78
C LYS A 419 26.78 -21.81 -4.00
N VAL A 420 26.18 -20.62 -3.78
CA VAL A 420 25.77 -19.70 -4.85
C VAL A 420 26.96 -19.38 -5.76
N LYS A 421 26.74 -19.40 -7.07
CA LYS A 421 27.79 -19.33 -8.08
C LYS A 421 28.61 -18.03 -7.99
N GLU A 422 29.93 -18.15 -7.90
CA GLU A 422 30.84 -17.00 -7.75
C GLU A 422 30.82 -16.02 -8.94
N GLY A 423 31.11 -14.75 -8.65
CA GLY A 423 31.33 -13.69 -9.65
C GLY A 423 30.12 -12.79 -9.90
N GLY A 424 30.13 -12.12 -11.06
CA GLY A 424 29.22 -11.03 -11.42
C GLY A 424 29.87 -9.65 -11.21
N GLU A 425 29.67 -8.74 -12.18
CA GLU A 425 29.89 -7.30 -12.01
C GLU A 425 28.53 -6.61 -12.03
N ALA A 426 28.32 -5.58 -11.21
CA ALA A 426 27.04 -4.87 -11.12
C ALA A 426 26.60 -4.34 -12.50
N LEU A 427 25.33 -4.58 -12.85
CA LEU A 427 24.72 -4.07 -14.08
C LEU A 427 24.26 -2.64 -13.84
N LYS A 428 24.65 -1.72 -14.71
CA LYS A 428 24.12 -0.36 -14.78
C LYS A 428 23.95 0.03 -16.25
N PHE A 429 22.91 0.80 -16.57
CA PHE A 429 22.45 1.13 -17.92
C PHE A 429 22.53 2.63 -18.25
N PRO A 430 23.68 3.32 -18.00
CA PRO A 430 23.78 4.77 -18.02
C PRO A 430 23.50 5.41 -19.39
N TRP A 431 22.72 6.49 -19.41
CA TRP A 431 22.27 7.15 -20.63
C TRP A 431 22.66 8.63 -20.72
N ASP A 432 23.51 8.98 -21.70
CA ASP A 432 23.97 10.36 -22.00
C ASP A 432 23.04 11.13 -22.97
N GLY A 433 21.81 10.65 -23.22
CA GLY A 433 20.92 11.16 -24.28
C GLY A 433 19.55 11.67 -23.78
N PRO A 434 18.69 12.17 -24.71
CA PRO A 434 17.27 12.37 -24.41
C PRO A 434 16.53 11.03 -24.42
N VAL A 435 15.63 10.81 -23.44
CA VAL A 435 14.81 9.58 -23.34
C VAL A 435 13.69 9.56 -24.38
N TRP A 436 13.05 10.71 -24.63
CA TRP A 436 11.93 10.90 -25.57
C TRP A 436 12.25 11.92 -26.68
N GLU A 437 11.28 12.27 -27.54
CA GLU A 437 11.41 13.40 -28.47
C GLU A 437 10.96 14.71 -27.79
N PRO A 438 11.86 15.68 -27.55
CA PRO A 438 11.56 16.88 -26.75
C PRO A 438 10.60 17.85 -27.44
N GLY A 439 9.71 18.46 -26.67
CA GLY A 439 8.70 19.39 -27.20
C GLY A 439 7.48 18.69 -27.83
N SER A 440 7.26 17.42 -27.50
CA SER A 440 6.07 16.65 -27.87
C SER A 440 5.00 16.76 -26.79
N LEU A 441 3.74 16.93 -27.21
CA LEU A 441 2.54 16.73 -26.39
C LEU A 441 1.91 15.41 -26.86
N TYR A 442 1.81 14.45 -25.95
CA TYR A 442 1.05 13.23 -26.15
C TYR A 442 -0.36 13.46 -25.61
N ARG A 443 -1.39 13.07 -26.36
CA ARG A 443 -2.75 12.90 -25.80
C ARG A 443 -3.04 11.42 -25.72
N VAL A 444 -3.58 10.97 -24.60
CA VAL A 444 -3.84 9.57 -24.27
C VAL A 444 -5.29 9.45 -23.85
N GLU A 445 -6.00 8.42 -24.34
CA GLU A 445 -7.32 8.10 -23.79
C GLU A 445 -7.19 7.44 -22.42
N SER A 446 -8.01 7.89 -21.45
CA SER A 446 -8.14 7.23 -20.15
C SER A 446 -9.29 6.21 -20.09
N VAL A 447 -9.19 5.28 -19.15
CA VAL A 447 -10.22 4.31 -18.78
C VAL A 447 -11.17 4.93 -17.75
N LYS A 448 -10.65 5.45 -16.63
CA LYS A 448 -11.43 6.24 -15.65
C LYS A 448 -11.94 7.54 -16.30
N ASP A 449 -13.04 8.12 -15.81
CA ASP A 449 -13.53 9.44 -16.24
C ASP A 449 -12.67 10.57 -15.64
N GLN A 450 -11.40 10.61 -16.03
CA GLN A 450 -10.35 11.45 -15.43
C GLN A 450 -9.67 12.37 -16.45
N HIS A 451 -9.03 13.44 -15.96
CA HIS A 451 -8.24 14.40 -16.74
C HIS A 451 -6.93 14.69 -15.99
N LEU A 452 -5.78 14.30 -16.55
CA LEU A 452 -4.46 14.41 -15.92
C LEU A 452 -3.44 15.01 -16.91
N ILE A 453 -2.67 16.00 -16.46
CA ILE A 453 -1.40 16.37 -17.08
C ILE A 453 -0.28 15.65 -16.34
N ALA A 454 0.52 14.83 -17.03
CA ALA A 454 1.79 14.33 -16.54
C ALA A 454 2.96 15.03 -17.27
N LEU A 455 3.95 15.50 -16.51
CA LEU A 455 5.09 16.26 -17.01
C LEU A 455 6.40 15.67 -16.47
N THR A 456 7.20 15.05 -17.33
CA THR A 456 8.39 14.30 -16.89
C THR A 456 9.69 14.88 -17.46
N TRP A 457 10.72 14.95 -16.61
CA TRP A 457 12.07 15.42 -16.94
C TRP A 457 13.13 14.38 -16.55
N PRO A 458 13.94 13.85 -17.49
CA PRO A 458 15.08 13.02 -17.14
C PRO A 458 16.18 13.85 -16.48
N PHE A 459 16.41 13.59 -15.21
CA PHE A 459 17.58 13.99 -14.43
C PHE A 459 18.71 12.95 -14.62
N PRO A 460 19.99 13.31 -14.35
CA PRO A 460 21.04 12.31 -14.29
C PRO A 460 20.76 11.30 -13.17
N CYS A 461 21.43 10.15 -13.17
CA CYS A 461 21.44 9.24 -12.01
C CYS A 461 21.96 9.99 -10.76
N LEU A 462 21.18 9.95 -9.67
CA LEU A 462 21.47 10.65 -8.40
C LEU A 462 21.88 9.70 -7.25
N GLU A 463 22.01 8.39 -7.49
CA GLU A 463 22.46 7.37 -6.50
C GLU A 463 23.63 7.87 -5.66
N ALA A 464 24.73 8.30 -6.32
CA ALA A 464 25.95 8.75 -5.67
C ALA A 464 25.83 10.12 -4.94
N ALA A 465 24.62 10.69 -4.90
CA ALA A 465 24.28 11.96 -4.26
C ALA A 465 23.16 11.82 -3.21
N TYR A 466 22.81 10.61 -2.77
CA TYR A 466 21.74 10.37 -1.77
C TYR A 466 21.90 11.22 -0.50
N LEU A 467 23.12 11.43 0.01
CA LEU A 467 23.40 12.31 1.16
C LEU A 467 22.98 13.79 0.98
N LYS A 468 22.59 14.20 -0.23
CA LYS A 468 22.20 15.56 -0.61
C LYS A 468 20.70 15.70 -0.91
N LYS A 469 20.04 14.59 -1.30
CA LYS A 469 18.64 14.50 -1.77
C LYS A 469 18.14 15.76 -2.52
N PRO A 470 18.83 16.19 -3.59
CA PRO A 470 18.50 17.43 -4.30
C PRO A 470 17.22 17.33 -5.12
N GLN A 471 16.78 16.11 -5.48
CA GLN A 471 15.48 15.84 -6.10
C GLN A 471 14.35 16.03 -5.06
N ASP A 472 14.42 15.41 -3.88
CA ASP A 472 13.43 15.52 -2.80
C ASP A 472 13.21 17.00 -2.39
N TYR A 473 14.29 17.79 -2.34
CA TYR A 473 14.22 19.24 -2.11
C TYR A 473 13.38 19.98 -3.17
N ILE A 474 13.40 19.52 -4.43
CA ILE A 474 12.62 20.10 -5.54
C ILE A 474 11.19 19.56 -5.52
N SER A 475 11.01 18.26 -5.24
CA SER A 475 9.71 17.61 -4.99
C SER A 475 8.91 18.39 -3.95
N HIS A 476 9.48 18.57 -2.75
CA HIS A 476 8.88 19.30 -1.64
C HIS A 476 8.51 20.76 -1.99
N LEU A 477 9.21 21.41 -2.92
CA LEU A 477 8.89 22.77 -3.34
C LEU A 477 7.85 22.84 -4.45
N ILE A 478 7.88 21.97 -5.45
CA ILE A 478 6.95 21.98 -6.59
C ILE A 478 5.61 21.34 -6.20
N GLY A 479 5.65 20.21 -5.47
CA GLY A 479 4.52 19.50 -4.89
C GLY A 479 3.98 20.11 -3.59
N HIS A 480 4.42 21.30 -3.20
CA HIS A 480 3.92 21.97 -2.01
C HIS A 480 2.43 22.31 -2.17
N GLU A 481 1.57 21.96 -1.21
CA GLU A 481 0.15 22.32 -1.30
C GLU A 481 -0.25 23.56 -0.50
N GLY A 482 0.50 23.89 0.56
CA GLY A 482 0.19 25.04 1.42
C GLY A 482 0.28 26.41 0.73
N ALA A 483 -0.45 27.38 1.31
CA ALA A 483 -0.72 28.74 0.83
C ALA A 483 0.34 29.40 -0.08
N GLY A 484 -0.03 29.65 -1.34
CA GLY A 484 0.80 30.38 -2.31
C GLY A 484 1.72 29.48 -3.15
N SER A 485 1.58 28.16 -3.06
CA SER A 485 2.19 27.22 -3.99
C SER A 485 1.55 27.24 -5.38
N LEU A 486 2.05 26.39 -6.27
CA LEU A 486 1.46 26.14 -7.59
C LEU A 486 0.02 25.59 -7.47
N LEU A 487 -0.19 24.54 -6.66
CA LEU A 487 -1.51 23.93 -6.52
C LEU A 487 -2.51 24.87 -5.84
N SER A 488 -2.12 25.61 -4.81
CA SER A 488 -2.96 26.65 -4.17
C SER A 488 -3.51 27.65 -5.21
N LEU A 489 -2.69 28.06 -6.19
CA LEU A 489 -3.12 28.95 -7.28
C LEU A 489 -3.98 28.25 -8.37
N LEU A 490 -3.74 26.98 -8.67
CA LEU A 490 -4.55 26.20 -9.62
C LEU A 490 -5.93 25.84 -9.04
N LYS A 491 -5.97 25.48 -7.75
CA LYS A 491 -7.19 25.35 -6.93
C LYS A 491 -7.94 26.68 -6.92
N GLU A 492 -7.32 27.84 -6.65
CA GLU A 492 -7.99 29.17 -6.69
C GLU A 492 -8.70 29.43 -8.03
N LYS A 493 -8.07 29.07 -9.16
CA LYS A 493 -8.66 29.25 -10.50
C LYS A 493 -9.74 28.22 -10.86
N GLY A 494 -9.87 27.14 -10.09
CA GLY A 494 -10.76 26.01 -10.39
C GLY A 494 -10.29 25.20 -11.59
N TRP A 495 -8.98 25.08 -11.78
CA TRP A 495 -8.36 24.37 -12.91
C TRP A 495 -7.78 23.00 -12.55
N ALA A 496 -7.49 22.76 -11.27
CA ALA A 496 -6.95 21.50 -10.78
C ALA A 496 -7.54 21.11 -9.42
N THR A 497 -7.64 19.80 -9.18
CA THR A 497 -8.07 19.19 -7.90
C THR A 497 -6.88 18.71 -7.07
N GLY A 498 -5.83 18.16 -7.69
CA GLY A 498 -4.61 17.68 -7.03
C GLY A 498 -3.33 18.04 -7.80
N LEU A 499 -2.18 17.88 -7.16
CA LEU A 499 -0.86 17.92 -7.80
C LEU A 499 0.17 17.18 -6.96
N SER A 500 0.88 16.23 -7.56
CA SER A 500 2.07 15.59 -6.99
C SER A 500 3.31 15.95 -7.81
N ALA A 501 4.49 15.90 -7.19
CA ALA A 501 5.75 16.16 -7.86
C ALA A 501 6.89 15.42 -7.16
N GLY A 502 7.61 14.56 -7.87
CA GLY A 502 8.55 13.62 -7.26
C GLY A 502 9.44 12.90 -8.28
N VAL A 503 10.15 11.91 -7.76
CA VAL A 503 10.71 10.77 -8.50
C VAL A 503 10.09 9.56 -7.78
N GLY A 504 9.45 8.65 -8.52
CA GLY A 504 8.91 7.41 -7.94
C GLY A 504 10.02 6.47 -7.46
N GLU A 505 9.68 5.47 -6.65
CA GLU A 505 10.68 4.55 -6.08
C GLU A 505 11.02 3.37 -7.02
N GLY A 506 10.08 2.95 -7.87
CA GLY A 506 10.30 1.95 -8.92
C GLY A 506 11.33 2.40 -9.96
N GLY A 507 12.08 1.47 -10.55
CA GLY A 507 13.29 1.77 -11.31
C GLY A 507 13.08 2.42 -12.68
N TYR A 508 11.85 2.46 -13.20
CA TYR A 508 11.51 3.35 -14.33
C TYR A 508 11.65 4.84 -13.94
N ASP A 509 11.43 5.19 -12.67
CA ASP A 509 11.71 6.52 -12.13
C ASP A 509 13.08 6.60 -11.46
N HIS A 510 13.57 5.54 -10.80
CA HIS A 510 14.78 5.53 -9.98
C HIS A 510 15.81 4.45 -10.41
N SER A 511 16.52 4.67 -11.52
CA SER A 511 17.58 3.74 -12.00
C SER A 511 18.86 4.43 -12.45
N SER A 512 19.88 3.62 -12.76
CA SER A 512 21.18 4.12 -13.21
C SER A 512 21.18 4.74 -14.61
N ALA A 513 20.11 4.51 -15.38
CA ALA A 513 19.86 5.20 -16.64
C ALA A 513 19.67 6.73 -16.44
N GLY A 514 19.01 7.11 -15.34
CA GLY A 514 18.63 8.48 -15.00
C GLY A 514 17.42 8.47 -14.08
N TYR A 515 17.19 9.59 -13.37
CA TYR A 515 16.03 9.73 -12.48
C TYR A 515 14.92 10.46 -13.23
N MET A 516 13.67 9.98 -13.21
CA MET A 516 12.56 10.67 -13.85
C MET A 516 11.87 11.59 -12.85
N PHE A 517 12.08 12.90 -12.97
CA PHE A 517 11.36 13.86 -12.16
C PHE A 517 10.02 14.18 -12.83
N SER A 518 8.92 13.75 -12.22
CA SER A 518 7.56 13.90 -12.72
C SER A 518 6.77 14.95 -11.93
N VAL A 519 5.84 15.63 -12.60
CA VAL A 519 4.85 16.54 -12.01
C VAL A 519 3.48 16.21 -12.60
N ASN A 520 2.60 15.68 -11.76
CA ASN A 520 1.26 15.22 -12.13
C ASN A 520 0.23 16.24 -11.64
N ILE A 521 -0.72 16.62 -12.49
CA ILE A 521 -1.73 17.65 -12.19
C ILE A 521 -3.10 17.17 -12.66
N TRP A 522 -3.95 16.77 -11.72
CA TRP A 522 -5.34 16.37 -11.98
C TRP A 522 -6.20 17.61 -12.24
N LEU A 523 -6.87 17.63 -13.38
CA LEU A 523 -7.61 18.77 -13.91
C LEU A 523 -9.11 18.68 -13.65
N THR A 524 -9.76 19.83 -13.75
CA THR A 524 -11.21 19.96 -13.92
C THR A 524 -11.62 20.04 -15.40
N ASP A 525 -12.92 19.97 -15.67
CA ASP A 525 -13.56 20.33 -16.96
C ASP A 525 -13.17 21.76 -17.41
N SER A 526 -12.88 22.66 -16.48
CA SER A 526 -12.35 24.01 -16.77
C SER A 526 -10.84 24.00 -17.02
N GLY A 527 -10.11 23.11 -16.34
CA GLY A 527 -8.67 22.92 -16.51
C GLY A 527 -8.27 22.39 -17.88
N ILE A 528 -9.06 21.48 -18.47
CA ILE A 528 -8.75 20.89 -19.78
C ILE A 528 -8.83 21.92 -20.93
N GLU A 529 -9.64 22.99 -20.81
CA GLU A 529 -9.59 24.13 -21.75
C GLU A 529 -8.31 24.98 -21.60
N HIS A 530 -7.59 24.83 -20.48
CA HIS A 530 -6.46 25.69 -20.06
C HIS A 530 -5.11 24.97 -19.91
N VAL A 531 -4.96 23.73 -20.38
CA VAL A 531 -3.72 22.90 -20.31
C VAL A 531 -2.43 23.70 -20.55
N LEU A 532 -2.36 24.52 -21.61
CA LEU A 532 -1.14 25.26 -21.96
C LEU A 532 -0.84 26.45 -21.02
N ASP A 533 -1.86 26.95 -20.32
CA ASP A 533 -1.74 28.01 -19.32
C ASP A 533 -1.41 27.41 -17.93
N VAL A 534 -1.91 26.21 -17.61
CA VAL A 534 -1.51 25.42 -16.43
C VAL A 534 -0.01 25.12 -16.47
N VAL A 535 0.50 24.59 -17.59
CA VAL A 535 1.94 24.34 -17.81
C VAL A 535 2.75 25.65 -17.73
N GLU A 536 2.20 26.79 -18.16
CA GLU A 536 2.88 28.07 -17.97
C GLU A 536 2.96 28.49 -16.51
N MET A 537 1.96 28.19 -15.68
CA MET A 537 1.99 28.50 -14.24
C MET A 537 3.04 27.68 -13.50
N LEU A 538 3.23 26.41 -13.87
CA LEU A 538 4.38 25.62 -13.39
C LEU A 538 5.70 26.32 -13.76
N PHE A 539 5.89 26.75 -15.01
CA PHE A 539 7.11 27.44 -15.41
C PHE A 539 7.26 28.86 -14.79
N GLN A 540 6.17 29.53 -14.40
CA GLN A 540 6.24 30.73 -13.58
C GLN A 540 6.75 30.42 -12.17
N TYR A 541 6.30 29.31 -11.57
CA TYR A 541 6.77 28.84 -10.28
C TYR A 541 8.25 28.43 -10.33
N VAL A 542 8.67 27.62 -11.30
CA VAL A 542 10.09 27.27 -11.51
C VAL A 542 10.94 28.53 -11.77
N LYS A 543 10.41 29.54 -12.49
CA LYS A 543 11.09 30.83 -12.65
C LYS A 543 11.20 31.62 -11.34
N MET A 544 10.22 31.53 -10.44
CA MET A 544 10.33 32.07 -9.08
C MET A 544 11.45 31.37 -8.29
N LEU A 545 11.51 30.03 -8.34
CA LEU A 545 12.56 29.24 -7.68
C LEU A 545 13.95 29.65 -8.20
N ARG A 546 14.17 29.68 -9.53
CA ARG A 546 15.40 30.18 -10.17
C ARG A 546 15.79 31.59 -9.75
N THR A 547 14.80 32.48 -9.59
CA THR A 547 15.03 33.89 -9.21
C THR A 547 15.37 34.06 -7.72
N THR A 548 14.86 33.16 -6.87
CA THR A 548 15.05 33.16 -5.42
C THR A 548 16.34 32.44 -5.02
N GLY A 549 16.70 31.39 -5.76
CA GLY A 549 17.83 30.49 -5.49
C GLY A 549 17.53 29.49 -4.37
N PRO A 550 18.31 28.39 -4.27
CA PRO A 550 18.13 27.38 -3.22
C PRO A 550 18.25 27.96 -1.81
N GLN A 551 17.37 27.56 -0.91
CA GLN A 551 17.21 28.10 0.43
C GLN A 551 17.62 27.07 1.48
N LYS A 552 18.72 27.34 2.21
CA LYS A 552 19.20 26.39 3.22
C LYS A 552 18.17 26.07 4.31
N TRP A 553 17.27 27.00 4.66
CA TRP A 553 16.27 26.73 5.70
C TRP A 553 15.29 25.61 5.34
N VAL A 554 14.99 25.40 4.04
CA VAL A 554 14.15 24.29 3.57
C VAL A 554 14.91 22.96 3.72
N PHE A 555 16.20 22.94 3.39
CA PHE A 555 17.05 21.77 3.65
C PHE A 555 17.23 21.53 5.16
N ASP A 556 17.30 22.57 5.99
CA ASP A 556 17.36 22.44 7.45
C ASP A 556 16.06 21.87 8.04
N GLU A 557 14.90 22.14 7.43
CA GLU A 557 13.62 21.49 7.77
C GLU A 557 13.58 20.03 7.30
N LEU A 558 13.93 19.72 6.04
CA LEU A 558 14.02 18.35 5.53
C LEU A 558 15.00 17.48 6.36
N GLN A 559 16.17 18.03 6.71
CA GLN A 559 17.14 17.41 7.61
C GLN A 559 16.57 17.18 9.02
N ALA A 560 15.79 18.12 9.55
CA ALA A 560 15.15 17.95 10.86
C ALA A 560 14.06 16.87 10.83
N MET A 561 13.32 16.76 9.73
CA MET A 561 12.22 15.80 9.57
C MET A 561 12.76 14.38 9.35
N GLY A 562 13.69 14.16 8.41
CA GLY A 562 14.33 12.84 8.23
C GLY A 562 15.11 12.35 9.46
N MET A 563 15.79 13.24 10.19
CA MET A 563 16.48 12.88 11.44
C MET A 563 15.51 12.63 12.62
N MET A 564 14.31 13.22 12.58
CA MET A 564 13.24 12.94 13.54
C MET A 564 12.60 11.58 13.24
N GLU A 565 12.33 11.31 11.97
CA GLU A 565 11.77 10.07 11.45
C GLU A 565 12.72 8.89 11.73
N PHE A 566 13.96 8.91 11.25
CA PHE A 566 14.97 7.89 11.56
C PHE A 566 15.15 7.59 13.06
N ARG A 567 14.97 8.60 13.92
CA ARG A 567 15.14 8.46 15.37
C ARG A 567 13.90 7.90 16.08
N PHE A 568 12.73 8.08 15.50
CA PHE A 568 11.42 7.71 16.05
C PHE A 568 10.57 6.99 14.99
N ALA A 569 11.25 6.17 14.19
CA ALA A 569 10.64 5.16 13.35
C ALA A 569 9.97 4.15 14.29
N GLU A 570 8.81 3.69 13.89
CA GLU A 570 8.13 2.58 14.52
C GLU A 570 8.64 1.29 13.87
N GLU A 571 8.24 0.12 14.36
CA GLU A 571 8.76 -1.13 13.75
C GLU A 571 7.91 -1.48 12.53
N GLU A 572 8.59 -1.74 11.41
CA GLU A 572 8.02 -2.29 10.17
C GLU A 572 7.84 -3.81 10.34
N SER A 573 6.99 -4.44 9.51
CA SER A 573 6.85 -5.90 9.46
C SER A 573 8.17 -6.59 9.12
N ALA A 574 8.27 -7.89 9.45
CA ALA A 574 9.54 -8.61 9.37
C ALA A 574 10.05 -8.72 7.92
N ASP A 575 9.14 -8.96 6.98
CA ASP A 575 9.35 -9.09 5.54
C ASP A 575 9.74 -7.76 4.86
N GLN A 576 8.94 -6.69 5.00
CA GLN A 576 9.18 -5.38 4.39
C GLN A 576 10.52 -4.82 4.86
N TYR A 577 10.81 -5.00 6.15
CA TYR A 577 12.07 -4.58 6.76
C TYR A 577 13.29 -5.32 6.16
N VAL A 578 13.18 -6.62 5.82
CA VAL A 578 14.29 -7.34 5.16
C VAL A 578 14.40 -7.00 3.67
N VAL A 579 13.28 -6.83 2.96
CA VAL A 579 13.20 -6.42 1.54
C VAL A 579 13.86 -5.05 1.34
N ARG A 580 13.39 -4.03 2.06
CA ARG A 580 13.91 -2.65 1.98
C ARG A 580 15.42 -2.61 2.24
N LEU A 581 15.90 -3.35 3.24
CA LEU A 581 17.34 -3.44 3.53
C LEU A 581 18.14 -4.23 2.48
N ALA A 582 17.55 -5.22 1.81
CA ALA A 582 18.21 -5.95 0.72
C ALA A 582 18.43 -5.04 -0.49
N SER A 583 17.39 -4.29 -0.88
CA SER A 583 17.45 -3.27 -1.94
C SER A 583 18.41 -2.12 -1.60
N ASN A 584 18.36 -1.60 -0.37
CA ASN A 584 19.25 -0.53 0.10
C ASN A 584 20.74 -0.89 0.05
N MET A 585 21.11 -2.17 0.11
CA MET A 585 22.51 -2.61 -0.07
C MET A 585 23.01 -2.52 -1.52
N HIS A 586 22.16 -2.23 -2.51
CA HIS A 586 22.57 -1.86 -3.87
C HIS A 586 22.71 -0.34 -4.04
N LEU A 587 21.86 0.44 -3.35
CA LEU A 587 21.76 1.90 -3.52
C LEU A 587 22.77 2.67 -2.66
N TYR A 588 22.99 2.22 -1.41
CA TYR A 588 23.76 2.95 -0.41
C TYR A 588 25.08 2.26 -0.05
N SER A 589 25.94 2.98 0.69
CA SER A 589 27.12 2.38 1.31
C SER A 589 26.76 1.55 2.53
N GLU A 590 27.56 0.53 2.85
CA GLU A 590 27.38 -0.39 3.99
C GLU A 590 27.14 0.29 5.35
N GLU A 591 27.69 1.49 5.57
CA GLU A 591 27.43 2.27 6.80
C GLU A 591 25.99 2.82 6.87
N HIS A 592 25.28 2.94 5.75
CA HIS A 592 24.00 3.65 5.60
C HIS A 592 22.85 2.78 5.05
N THR A 593 22.94 1.45 5.05
CA THR A 593 21.84 0.57 4.59
C THR A 593 20.50 0.86 5.29
N ILE A 594 20.53 1.27 6.56
CA ILE A 594 19.34 1.63 7.36
C ILE A 594 19.08 3.16 7.34
N TYR A 595 20.10 3.98 7.12
CA TYR A 595 20.02 5.44 7.25
C TYR A 595 19.79 6.19 5.93
N GLY A 596 20.11 5.58 4.78
CA GLY A 596 20.20 6.26 3.47
C GLY A 596 18.92 6.99 3.05
N ASP A 597 17.76 6.40 3.33
CA ASP A 597 16.44 6.95 2.99
C ASP A 597 16.18 8.30 3.68
N TYR A 598 16.67 8.43 4.92
CA TYR A 598 16.54 9.62 5.77
C TYR A 598 17.72 10.60 5.66
N ALA A 599 18.71 10.31 4.81
CA ALA A 599 20.06 10.91 4.89
C ALA A 599 20.20 12.30 4.21
N PHE A 600 19.67 13.35 4.83
CA PHE A 600 19.96 14.74 4.46
C PHE A 600 21.20 15.29 5.21
N GLU A 601 22.42 14.99 4.75
CA GLU A 601 23.67 15.49 5.39
C GLU A 601 24.32 16.67 4.66
N GLU A 602 24.47 16.60 3.33
CA GLU A 602 25.26 17.52 2.52
C GLU A 602 24.40 18.59 1.80
N TRP A 603 24.45 19.84 2.29
CA TRP A 603 23.81 20.96 1.59
C TRP A 603 24.61 21.40 0.35
N ASP A 604 24.16 20.99 -0.83
CA ASP A 604 24.73 21.37 -2.13
C ASP A 604 23.80 22.29 -2.95
N PRO A 605 23.86 23.62 -2.77
CA PRO A 605 23.03 24.57 -3.50
C PRO A 605 23.44 24.73 -4.97
N GLU A 606 24.59 24.21 -5.41
CA GLU A 606 24.98 24.26 -6.82
C GLU A 606 24.31 23.11 -7.60
N LEU A 607 24.25 21.91 -7.00
CA LEU A 607 23.51 20.76 -7.55
C LEU A 607 21.99 21.00 -7.61
N VAL A 608 21.39 21.53 -6.54
CA VAL A 608 19.95 21.90 -6.53
C VAL A 608 19.64 22.95 -7.61
N ALA A 609 20.54 23.90 -7.85
CA ALA A 609 20.34 24.89 -8.91
C ALA A 609 20.42 24.28 -10.32
N ASP A 610 21.33 23.32 -10.57
CA ASP A 610 21.44 22.61 -11.85
C ASP A 610 20.17 21.78 -12.15
N LEU A 611 19.63 21.06 -11.16
CA LEU A 611 18.38 20.32 -11.32
C LEU A 611 17.18 21.24 -11.55
N ILE A 612 17.06 22.37 -10.83
CA ILE A 612 16.04 23.39 -11.10
C ILE A 612 16.16 23.94 -12.53
N ASP A 613 17.37 24.07 -13.09
CA ASP A 613 17.56 24.47 -14.49
C ASP A 613 17.28 23.35 -15.51
N ARG A 614 17.27 22.06 -15.11
CA ARG A 614 16.80 20.93 -15.94
C ARG A 614 15.28 20.86 -16.10
N VAL A 615 14.50 21.37 -15.13
CA VAL A 615 13.03 21.52 -15.23
C VAL A 615 12.68 22.65 -16.22
N ASN A 616 12.87 22.37 -17.51
CA ASN A 616 12.71 23.33 -18.61
C ASN A 616 11.98 22.67 -19.81
N PRO A 617 11.27 23.44 -20.66
CA PRO A 617 10.39 22.87 -21.69
C PRO A 617 11.13 22.26 -22.89
N TYR A 618 12.47 22.30 -22.93
CA TYR A 618 13.28 21.70 -24.01
C TYR A 618 13.82 20.30 -23.65
N ASN A 619 13.63 19.85 -22.41
CA ASN A 619 13.95 18.49 -21.94
C ASN A 619 12.73 17.85 -21.26
N MET A 620 11.53 18.24 -21.68
CA MET A 620 10.25 17.91 -21.06
C MET A 620 9.47 16.93 -21.94
N ARG A 621 8.94 15.87 -21.32
CA ARG A 621 7.77 15.13 -21.82
C ARG A 621 6.50 15.76 -21.25
N LEU A 622 5.42 15.77 -22.04
CA LEU A 622 4.10 16.22 -21.61
C LEU A 622 3.05 15.23 -22.15
N ASP A 623 2.39 14.52 -21.26
CA ASP A 623 1.21 13.71 -21.53
C ASP A 623 -0.05 14.43 -21.04
N LEU A 624 -1.14 14.30 -21.79
CA LEU A 624 -2.49 14.67 -21.38
C LEU A 624 -3.36 13.41 -21.46
N VAL A 625 -3.57 12.78 -20.31
CA VAL A 625 -4.44 11.62 -20.12
C VAL A 625 -5.86 12.12 -19.92
N THR A 626 -6.82 11.64 -20.72
CA THR A 626 -8.18 12.20 -20.72
C THR A 626 -9.23 11.28 -21.34
N LYS A 627 -10.39 11.17 -20.70
CA LYS A 627 -11.56 10.48 -21.28
C LYS A 627 -12.13 11.19 -22.52
N ASN A 628 -11.88 12.50 -22.64
CA ASN A 628 -12.29 13.33 -23.77
C ASN A 628 -11.32 13.19 -24.97
N PHE A 629 -11.20 11.97 -25.54
CA PHE A 629 -10.31 11.63 -26.66
C PHE A 629 -11.07 11.31 -27.96
N ASP A 630 -10.60 11.82 -29.11
CA ASP A 630 -11.21 11.55 -30.42
C ASP A 630 -10.49 10.42 -31.17
N LYS A 631 -10.93 9.17 -30.96
CA LYS A 631 -10.46 7.99 -31.71
C LYS A 631 -10.63 8.10 -33.23
N THR A 632 -11.43 9.05 -33.74
CA THR A 632 -11.63 9.26 -35.19
C THR A 632 -10.64 10.24 -35.81
N SER A 633 -9.76 10.83 -34.99
CA SER A 633 -8.78 11.83 -35.43
C SER A 633 -7.71 11.24 -36.37
N PRO A 634 -7.37 11.92 -37.49
CA PRO A 634 -6.38 11.43 -38.44
C PRO A 634 -4.95 11.57 -37.89
N GLY A 635 -4.48 10.51 -37.22
CA GLY A 635 -3.16 10.47 -36.58
C GLY A 635 -3.13 9.71 -35.24
N VAL A 636 -4.26 9.11 -34.83
CA VAL A 636 -4.29 8.15 -33.71
C VAL A 636 -3.34 6.98 -34.02
N GLN A 637 -2.57 6.62 -33.01
CA GLN A 637 -1.70 5.45 -32.94
C GLN A 637 -2.09 4.64 -31.69
N TYR A 638 -1.61 3.41 -31.61
CA TYR A 638 -1.89 2.47 -30.53
C TYR A 638 -0.55 2.04 -29.92
N GLU A 639 -0.49 1.91 -28.61
CA GLU A 639 0.58 1.16 -27.94
C GLU A 639 0.33 -0.35 -28.22
N PRO A 640 1.33 -1.16 -28.64
CA PRO A 640 1.09 -2.53 -29.12
C PRO A 640 0.82 -3.63 -28.10
N TRP A 641 0.86 -3.35 -26.80
CA TRP A 641 0.48 -4.30 -25.74
C TRP A 641 -0.89 -3.89 -25.22
N PHE A 642 -0.98 -2.92 -24.28
CA PHE A 642 -2.21 -2.34 -23.70
C PHE A 642 -3.20 -1.67 -24.71
N GLU A 643 -2.98 -1.77 -26.02
CA GLU A 643 -3.80 -1.16 -27.09
C GLU A 643 -4.05 0.37 -26.92
N VAL A 644 -3.16 1.10 -26.21
CA VAL A 644 -3.48 2.46 -25.70
C VAL A 644 -3.65 3.46 -26.84
N PRO A 645 -4.85 4.06 -27.05
CA PRO A 645 -5.06 5.03 -28.13
C PRO A 645 -4.41 6.38 -27.78
N TYR A 646 -3.47 6.82 -28.61
CA TYR A 646 -2.76 8.08 -28.40
C TYR A 646 -2.55 8.90 -29.68
N THR A 647 -2.28 10.20 -29.52
CA THR A 647 -1.83 11.10 -30.60
C THR A 647 -0.62 11.91 -30.16
N VAL A 648 0.21 12.33 -31.11
CA VAL A 648 1.42 13.14 -30.82
C VAL A 648 1.35 14.48 -31.56
N GLU A 649 1.33 15.57 -30.81
CA GLU A 649 1.38 16.95 -31.29
C GLU A 649 2.77 17.56 -31.02
N THR A 650 3.31 18.35 -31.94
CA THR A 650 4.52 19.15 -31.66
C THR A 650 4.11 20.47 -30.99
N VAL A 651 4.57 20.72 -29.77
CA VAL A 651 4.30 21.98 -29.07
C VAL A 651 4.91 23.14 -29.87
N PRO A 652 4.11 24.19 -30.21
CA PRO A 652 4.60 25.29 -31.01
C PRO A 652 5.83 26.00 -30.44
N ASP A 653 6.78 26.26 -31.32
CA ASP A 653 8.08 26.87 -31.04
C ASP A 653 7.98 28.26 -30.35
N GLU A 654 6.83 28.93 -30.44
CA GLU A 654 6.52 30.18 -29.71
C GLU A 654 6.08 29.94 -28.25
N ILE A 655 5.36 28.85 -27.98
CA ILE A 655 4.90 28.44 -26.65
C ILE A 655 6.09 27.92 -25.83
N LEU A 656 6.95 27.06 -26.41
CA LEU A 656 8.18 26.60 -25.75
C LEU A 656 9.07 27.77 -25.29
N LYS A 657 9.14 28.85 -26.08
CA LYS A 657 9.88 30.08 -25.71
C LYS A 657 9.17 30.91 -24.63
N ARG A 658 7.83 30.87 -24.57
CA ARG A 658 7.01 31.50 -23.53
C ARG A 658 7.23 30.80 -22.19
N TRP A 659 7.11 29.48 -22.18
CA TRP A 659 7.40 28.60 -21.03
C TRP A 659 8.86 28.66 -20.56
N ALA A 660 9.83 28.76 -21.47
CA ALA A 660 11.25 28.83 -21.08
C ALA A 660 11.61 30.12 -20.33
N ASN A 661 10.84 31.20 -20.49
CA ASN A 661 11.02 32.45 -19.78
C ASN A 661 9.71 33.28 -19.75
N PRO A 662 8.73 32.94 -18.87
CA PRO A 662 7.44 33.62 -18.82
C PRO A 662 7.62 35.12 -18.56
N GLU A 663 6.89 36.01 -19.24
CA GLU A 663 7.14 37.46 -19.16
C GLU A 663 6.98 38.02 -17.73
N HIS A 664 6.14 37.37 -16.93
CA HIS A 664 5.84 37.70 -15.54
C HIS A 664 5.75 36.42 -14.70
N VAL A 665 5.65 36.59 -13.39
CA VAL A 665 5.32 35.55 -12.41
C VAL A 665 4.11 36.08 -11.64
N ASP A 666 3.06 35.29 -11.47
CA ASP A 666 1.87 35.69 -10.72
C ASP A 666 2.25 35.99 -9.25
N PRO A 667 1.89 37.17 -8.69
CA PRO A 667 2.22 37.54 -7.30
C PRO A 667 1.50 36.71 -6.21
N ALA A 668 0.60 35.79 -6.59
CA ALA A 668 0.12 34.73 -5.71
C ALA A 668 1.22 33.70 -5.39
N LEU A 669 2.03 33.31 -6.39
CA LEU A 669 3.10 32.32 -6.26
C LEU A 669 4.22 32.80 -5.33
N ARG A 670 4.55 31.98 -4.32
CA ARG A 670 5.54 32.29 -3.26
C ARG A 670 6.27 31.02 -2.83
N MET A 671 7.44 31.20 -2.20
CA MET A 671 8.05 30.14 -1.41
C MET A 671 7.12 29.76 -0.24
N PRO A 672 7.18 28.51 0.23
CA PRO A 672 6.54 28.08 1.49
C PRO A 672 6.87 28.96 2.69
N ILE A 673 6.08 28.80 3.74
CA ILE A 673 6.36 29.33 5.08
C ILE A 673 7.04 28.26 5.94
N VAL A 674 7.90 28.68 6.88
CA VAL A 674 8.49 27.81 7.91
C VAL A 674 7.40 27.00 8.60
N ASN A 675 7.58 25.68 8.69
CA ASN A 675 6.53 24.78 9.12
C ASN A 675 6.35 24.84 10.65
N ALA A 676 5.15 25.25 11.08
CA ALA A 676 4.80 25.39 12.50
C ALA A 676 4.44 24.06 13.20
N PHE A 677 4.23 22.97 12.44
CA PHE A 677 3.93 21.65 12.96
C PHE A 677 5.18 20.80 13.27
N ILE A 678 6.40 21.22 12.88
CA ILE A 678 7.61 20.49 13.26
C ILE A 678 7.73 20.48 14.81
N PRO A 679 7.77 19.29 15.47
CA PRO A 679 7.84 19.17 16.91
C PRO A 679 9.24 19.48 17.45
N HIS A 680 9.29 19.85 18.73
CA HIS A 680 10.48 20.23 19.47
C HIS A 680 10.52 19.57 20.87
N ASP A 681 9.37 19.21 21.44
CA ASP A 681 9.26 18.37 22.63
C ASP A 681 9.09 16.90 22.22
N PHE A 682 10.06 16.07 22.61
CA PHE A 682 10.05 14.61 22.44
C PHE A 682 10.17 13.91 23.80
N THR A 683 9.55 14.48 24.85
CA THR A 683 9.59 13.89 26.20
C THR A 683 8.56 12.77 26.35
N ILE A 684 9.08 11.56 26.58
CA ILE A 684 8.26 10.39 26.89
C ILE A 684 7.56 10.61 28.25
N ARG A 685 6.25 10.38 28.26
CA ARG A 685 5.35 10.47 29.42
C ARG A 685 5.52 9.21 30.28
N THR A 686 5.24 9.33 31.57
CA THR A 686 5.38 8.21 32.53
C THR A 686 4.19 8.17 33.47
N GLY A 687 3.63 6.98 33.72
CA GLY A 687 2.49 6.77 34.61
C GLY A 687 2.66 7.41 36.00
N LYS A 688 1.56 7.80 36.63
CA LYS A 688 1.54 8.54 37.92
C LYS A 688 1.66 7.62 39.14
N THR A 689 1.84 6.32 38.92
CA THR A 689 1.50 5.21 39.82
C THR A 689 2.62 4.17 39.84
N GLU A 690 2.88 3.55 41.01
CA GLU A 690 3.78 2.39 41.15
C GLU A 690 3.04 1.05 40.98
N THR A 691 1.74 1.08 40.69
CA THR A 691 0.92 -0.09 40.35
C THR A 691 0.95 -0.34 38.85
N PRO A 692 0.85 -1.59 38.38
CA PRO A 692 0.43 -1.86 37.01
C PRO A 692 -0.90 -1.15 36.74
N GLU A 693 -0.99 -0.50 35.58
CA GLU A 693 -2.27 -0.15 34.96
C GLU A 693 -2.66 -1.32 34.04
N PRO A 694 -3.95 -1.53 33.71
CA PRO A 694 -4.36 -2.55 32.75
C PRO A 694 -3.69 -2.31 31.39
N ASP A 695 -3.40 -3.38 30.66
CA ASP A 695 -2.84 -3.28 29.30
C ASP A 695 -3.92 -3.08 28.22
N VAL A 696 -5.15 -2.77 28.63
CA VAL A 696 -6.30 -2.53 27.76
C VAL A 696 -6.84 -1.10 27.96
N PRO A 697 -7.44 -0.46 26.93
CA PRO A 697 -7.99 0.88 27.06
C PRO A 697 -9.04 0.99 28.17
N THR A 698 -8.90 2.01 29.03
CA THR A 698 -9.81 2.25 30.15
C THR A 698 -10.71 3.45 29.90
N VAL A 699 -11.96 3.42 30.37
CA VAL A 699 -12.89 4.55 30.25
C VAL A 699 -12.47 5.67 31.21
N LEU A 700 -11.77 6.67 30.67
CA LEU A 700 -11.29 7.85 31.40
C LEU A 700 -12.40 8.89 31.60
N LEU A 701 -13.39 8.94 30.70
CA LEU A 701 -14.54 9.83 30.80
C LEU A 701 -15.78 9.17 30.19
N ASP A 702 -16.92 9.21 30.89
CA ASP A 702 -18.24 8.90 30.35
C ASP A 702 -19.22 10.00 30.81
N GLU A 703 -19.62 10.86 29.88
CA GLU A 703 -20.51 11.99 30.09
C GLU A 703 -21.58 12.09 28.99
N GLU A 704 -22.66 12.82 29.28
CA GLU A 704 -23.67 13.18 28.29
C GLU A 704 -23.01 13.84 27.06
N GLY A 705 -22.98 13.09 25.94
CA GLY A 705 -22.45 13.51 24.64
C GLY A 705 -20.96 13.24 24.37
N LEU A 706 -20.17 12.72 25.32
CA LEU A 706 -18.78 12.29 25.08
C LEU A 706 -18.40 11.12 25.99
N LYS A 707 -17.85 10.06 25.40
CA LYS A 707 -17.10 9.00 26.07
C LYS A 707 -15.64 8.98 25.55
N VAL A 708 -14.68 8.77 26.45
CA VAL A 708 -13.24 8.74 26.15
C VAL A 708 -12.60 7.50 26.77
N TRP A 709 -12.00 6.68 25.92
CA TRP A 709 -11.10 5.58 26.25
C TRP A 709 -9.64 6.07 26.24
N TYR A 710 -8.81 5.50 27.10
CA TYR A 710 -7.43 5.91 27.29
C TYR A 710 -6.53 4.72 27.66
N LYS A 711 -5.39 4.62 26.97
CA LYS A 711 -4.22 3.79 27.31
C LYS A 711 -2.98 4.68 27.19
N LEU A 712 -2.02 4.51 28.10
CA LEU A 712 -0.72 5.17 28.03
C LEU A 712 0.27 4.18 27.41
N ASP A 713 0.92 4.54 26.30
CA ASP A 713 1.97 3.69 25.72
C ASP A 713 3.10 3.42 26.74
N ARG A 714 3.45 2.14 26.82
CA ARG A 714 4.60 1.59 27.56
C ARG A 714 5.35 0.55 26.72
N THR A 715 4.88 0.30 25.49
CA THR A 715 5.16 -0.81 24.59
C THR A 715 6.20 -0.42 23.55
N PHE A 716 6.04 0.77 22.96
CA PHE A 716 6.90 1.35 21.93
C PHE A 716 7.77 2.49 22.48
N ASN A 717 7.27 3.22 23.49
CA ASN A 717 7.94 4.34 24.16
C ASN A 717 8.37 5.47 23.19
N THR A 718 7.60 5.70 22.14
CA THR A 718 7.83 6.76 21.14
C THR A 718 7.19 8.08 21.57
N PRO A 719 7.64 9.24 21.07
CA PRO A 719 6.99 10.54 21.32
C PRO A 719 5.75 10.76 20.41
N ARG A 720 5.02 9.69 20.08
CA ARG A 720 3.84 9.68 19.21
C ARG A 720 2.58 9.40 20.03
N ALA A 721 1.42 9.79 19.53
CA ALA A 721 0.14 9.46 20.15
C ALA A 721 -1.00 9.48 19.15
N ASN A 722 -1.97 8.60 19.34
CA ASN A 722 -3.04 8.34 18.39
C ASN A 722 -4.37 8.73 19.04
N THR A 723 -5.10 9.63 18.41
CA THR A 723 -6.34 10.21 18.96
C THR A 723 -7.46 10.07 17.95
N TYR A 724 -8.30 9.06 18.13
CA TYR A 724 -9.36 8.69 17.21
C TYR A 724 -10.71 9.09 17.79
N PHE A 725 -11.60 9.62 16.94
CA PHE A 725 -12.92 10.11 17.34
C PHE A 725 -13.98 9.60 16.37
N SER A 726 -15.01 8.95 16.90
CA SER A 726 -16.25 8.69 16.15
C SER A 726 -17.33 9.65 16.61
N VAL A 727 -17.85 10.43 15.67
CA VAL A 727 -18.88 11.45 15.91
C VAL A 727 -20.19 10.98 15.28
N THR A 728 -21.01 10.26 16.05
CA THR A 728 -22.34 9.80 15.63
C THR A 728 -23.24 11.00 15.29
N CYS A 729 -23.52 11.17 14.00
CA CYS A 729 -24.22 12.29 13.39
C CYS A 729 -25.46 11.80 12.63
N LYS A 730 -26.42 11.20 13.34
CA LYS A 730 -27.72 10.69 12.88
C LYS A 730 -28.39 11.42 11.69
N ALA A 731 -28.22 12.74 11.59
CA ALA A 731 -28.75 13.57 10.50
C ALA A 731 -28.07 13.33 9.12
N ALA A 732 -26.94 12.62 9.04
CA ALA A 732 -26.21 12.35 7.82
C ALA A 732 -26.94 11.38 6.88
N SER A 733 -27.30 10.19 7.35
CA SER A 733 -27.87 9.10 6.52
C SER A 733 -29.38 8.93 6.63
N GLU A 734 -30.13 9.88 7.21
CA GLU A 734 -31.60 9.79 7.33
C GLU A 734 -32.30 9.54 5.97
N ASN A 735 -31.72 10.06 4.88
CA ASN A 735 -32.17 9.84 3.52
C ASN A 735 -31.06 10.21 2.52
N ILE A 736 -31.16 9.71 1.28
CA ILE A 736 -30.22 9.98 0.18
C ILE A 736 -29.84 11.45 -0.06
N ARG A 737 -30.73 12.41 0.20
CA ARG A 737 -30.36 13.83 0.05
C ARG A 737 -29.36 14.27 1.11
N ASN A 738 -29.47 13.72 2.32
CA ASN A 738 -28.59 14.09 3.42
C ASN A 738 -27.22 13.42 3.27
N ILE A 739 -27.12 12.17 2.77
CA ILE A 739 -25.83 11.50 2.62
C ILE A 739 -24.96 12.21 1.56
N VAL A 740 -25.52 12.48 0.37
CA VAL A 740 -24.82 13.27 -0.68
C VAL A 740 -24.48 14.69 -0.19
N LEU A 741 -25.35 15.34 0.60
CA LEU A 741 -25.03 16.64 1.22
C LEU A 741 -23.96 16.55 2.32
N THR A 742 -23.68 15.36 2.84
CA THR A 742 -22.61 15.08 3.80
C THR A 742 -21.30 14.80 3.06
N GLU A 743 -21.33 13.97 2.01
CA GLU A 743 -20.18 13.71 1.12
C GLU A 743 -19.63 15.01 0.49
N ILE A 744 -20.50 15.85 -0.08
CA ILE A 744 -20.11 17.20 -0.55
C ILE A 744 -19.50 18.05 0.56
N TYR A 745 -20.01 17.93 1.79
CA TYR A 745 -19.52 18.70 2.92
C TYR A 745 -18.13 18.23 3.38
N VAL A 746 -17.88 16.92 3.38
CA VAL A 746 -16.59 16.30 3.73
C VAL A 746 -15.53 16.70 2.70
N LYS A 747 -15.77 16.49 1.39
CA LYS A 747 -14.85 16.92 0.32
C LYS A 747 -14.61 18.45 0.28
N LEU A 748 -15.63 19.26 0.59
CA LEU A 748 -15.45 20.71 0.77
C LEU A 748 -14.60 21.09 2.00
N LEU A 749 -14.63 20.26 3.05
CA LEU A 749 -13.87 20.49 4.28
C LEU A 749 -12.42 20.04 4.13
N GLU A 750 -12.18 18.88 3.50
CA GLU A 750 -10.85 18.42 3.07
C GLU A 750 -10.13 19.51 2.25
N HIS A 751 -10.76 20.00 1.17
CA HIS A 751 -10.19 21.05 0.32
C HIS A 751 -9.81 22.33 1.10
N GLU A 752 -10.58 22.72 2.12
CA GLU A 752 -10.28 23.91 2.94
C GLU A 752 -9.30 23.62 4.10
N LEU A 753 -9.18 22.36 4.53
CA LEU A 753 -8.17 21.90 5.49
C LEU A 753 -6.81 21.61 4.85
N ASN A 754 -6.78 21.30 3.56
CA ASN A 754 -5.63 20.86 2.77
C ASN A 754 -4.33 21.66 3.02
N GLU A 755 -4.39 22.99 2.98
CA GLU A 755 -3.20 23.86 3.21
C GLU A 755 -2.68 23.79 4.66
N THR A 756 -3.47 23.23 5.59
CA THR A 756 -3.11 22.98 6.98
C THR A 756 -2.71 21.52 7.22
N ILE A 757 -3.44 20.55 6.65
CA ILE A 757 -3.15 19.11 6.80
C ILE A 757 -1.83 18.78 6.12
N TYR A 758 -1.59 19.26 4.90
CA TYR A 758 -0.29 19.08 4.22
C TYR A 758 0.91 19.49 5.09
N LEU A 759 0.81 20.62 5.80
CA LEU A 759 1.87 21.08 6.70
C LEU A 759 2.00 20.22 7.97
N ALA A 760 0.95 19.49 8.37
CA ALA A 760 1.01 18.53 9.47
C ALA A 760 1.60 17.19 9.00
N ASN A 761 1.10 16.60 7.90
CA ASN A 761 1.58 15.35 7.32
C ASN A 761 3.08 15.42 7.00
N VAL A 762 3.56 16.51 6.38
CA VAL A 762 5.00 16.72 6.12
C VAL A 762 5.84 16.79 7.42
N ALA A 763 5.22 17.17 8.55
CA ALA A 763 5.84 17.13 9.87
C ALA A 763 5.56 15.83 10.67
N LYS A 764 5.07 14.77 10.00
CA LYS A 764 4.67 13.49 10.57
C LYS A 764 3.61 13.62 11.68
N LEU A 765 2.55 14.34 11.32
CA LEU A 765 1.26 14.40 12.02
C LEU A 765 0.16 14.19 10.99
N GLU A 766 -0.24 12.95 10.80
CA GLU A 766 -1.31 12.57 9.88
C GLU A 766 -2.71 12.77 10.49
N SER A 767 -3.71 12.90 9.61
CA SER A 767 -5.12 12.84 9.99
C SER A 767 -6.00 12.40 8.82
N SER A 768 -6.78 11.33 9.00
CA SER A 768 -7.86 10.95 8.08
C SER A 768 -9.23 11.43 8.60
N MET A 769 -10.19 11.59 7.70
CA MET A 769 -11.52 12.09 8.00
C MET A 769 -12.56 11.41 7.10
N THR A 770 -13.12 10.30 7.58
CA THR A 770 -14.02 9.44 6.80
C THR A 770 -15.48 9.61 7.26
N PHE A 771 -16.44 9.14 6.46
CA PHE A 771 -17.87 9.20 6.84
C PHE A 771 -18.62 7.87 6.61
N SER A 772 -18.45 6.92 7.53
CA SER A 772 -19.13 5.63 7.49
C SER A 772 -20.60 5.76 7.91
N GLY A 773 -21.50 5.90 6.94
CA GLY A 773 -22.96 5.86 7.13
C GLY A 773 -23.53 7.02 7.96
N ASP A 774 -23.63 6.86 9.29
CA ASP A 774 -24.11 7.91 10.21
C ASP A 774 -23.03 8.50 11.14
N LYS A 775 -21.80 7.96 11.09
CA LYS A 775 -20.65 8.41 11.88
C LYS A 775 -19.71 9.26 11.00
N LEU A 776 -19.19 10.35 11.57
CA LEU A 776 -18.03 11.08 11.06
C LEU A 776 -16.83 10.67 11.89
N ASP A 777 -15.79 10.19 11.25
CA ASP A 777 -14.68 9.55 11.95
C ASP A 777 -13.38 10.28 11.64
N LEU A 778 -12.58 10.49 12.68
CA LEU A 778 -11.44 11.38 12.67
C LEU A 778 -10.27 10.69 13.37
N LYS A 779 -9.35 10.08 12.61
CA LYS A 779 -8.05 9.64 13.13
C LYS A 779 -7.12 10.86 13.12
N ILE A 780 -6.43 11.14 14.23
CA ILE A 780 -5.37 12.18 14.28
C ILE A 780 -4.20 11.63 15.10
N PHE A 781 -3.04 11.46 14.47
CA PHE A 781 -1.91 10.72 15.06
C PHE A 781 -0.54 11.34 14.72
N GLY A 782 0.54 10.67 15.10
CA GLY A 782 1.91 11.18 14.99
C GLY A 782 2.40 11.96 16.23
N PHE A 783 3.33 12.90 16.05
CA PHE A 783 4.08 13.49 17.17
C PHE A 783 3.24 14.30 18.18
N ASN A 784 3.29 13.88 19.44
CA ASN A 784 2.25 14.22 20.43
C ASN A 784 2.18 15.71 20.83
N GLU A 785 3.26 16.49 20.66
CA GLU A 785 3.28 17.93 20.98
C GLU A 785 2.23 18.73 20.20
N LYS A 786 1.94 18.35 18.95
CA LYS A 786 1.11 19.17 18.05
C LYS A 786 -0.30 18.66 17.81
N LEU A 787 -0.66 17.45 18.25
CA LEU A 787 -2.03 16.91 18.12
C LEU A 787 -3.10 17.90 18.62
N PRO A 788 -2.96 18.59 19.77
CA PRO A 788 -3.95 19.57 20.22
C PRO A 788 -4.07 20.79 19.29
N VAL A 789 -3.01 21.12 18.55
CA VAL A 789 -2.99 22.24 17.59
C VAL A 789 -3.69 21.86 16.30
N LEU A 790 -3.47 20.64 15.79
CA LEU A 790 -4.14 20.11 14.61
C LEU A 790 -5.64 19.90 14.88
N ALA A 791 -5.99 19.20 15.97
CA ALA A 791 -7.36 19.01 16.41
C ALA A 791 -8.12 20.34 16.61
N SER A 792 -7.46 21.38 17.16
CA SER A 792 -8.06 22.72 17.30
C SER A 792 -8.46 23.33 15.95
N LYS A 793 -7.62 23.20 14.91
CA LYS A 793 -7.94 23.73 13.57
C LYS A 793 -9.06 22.94 12.89
N ILE A 794 -9.02 21.61 12.98
CA ILE A 794 -10.03 20.72 12.40
C ILE A 794 -11.41 21.02 13.02
N ALA A 795 -11.48 21.11 14.36
CA ALA A 795 -12.72 21.44 15.07
C ALA A 795 -13.25 22.86 14.81
N GLU A 796 -12.37 23.85 14.59
CA GLU A 796 -12.78 25.19 14.17
C GLU A 796 -13.42 25.15 12.77
N LEU A 797 -12.81 24.45 11.80
CA LEU A 797 -13.32 24.38 10.43
C LEU A 797 -14.59 23.53 10.29
N LEU A 798 -14.68 22.38 11.00
CA LEU A 798 -15.87 21.52 11.10
C LEU A 798 -17.16 22.27 11.49
N THR A 799 -17.05 23.45 12.11
CA THR A 799 -18.21 24.23 12.59
C THR A 799 -18.33 25.62 11.99
N SER A 800 -17.28 26.12 11.31
CA SER A 800 -17.23 27.46 10.73
C SER A 800 -17.21 27.50 9.20
N LEU A 801 -17.07 26.34 8.53
CA LEU A 801 -17.06 26.24 7.07
C LEU A 801 -18.26 26.96 6.42
N VAL A 802 -17.96 27.86 5.48
CA VAL A 802 -18.95 28.55 4.64
C VAL A 802 -18.76 28.10 3.20
N PRO A 803 -19.57 27.15 2.69
CA PRO A 803 -19.48 26.69 1.32
C PRO A 803 -19.51 27.85 0.31
N ARG A 804 -18.46 27.94 -0.53
CA ARG A 804 -18.38 28.91 -1.62
C ARG A 804 -18.87 28.28 -2.92
N GLU A 805 -19.51 29.07 -3.77
CA GLU A 805 -20.03 28.60 -5.07
C GLU A 805 -18.90 28.06 -5.97
N ASP A 806 -17.72 28.71 -5.97
CA ASP A 806 -16.57 28.26 -6.78
C ASP A 806 -16.03 26.89 -6.34
N ARG A 807 -15.90 26.65 -5.04
CA ARG A 807 -15.52 25.32 -4.51
C ARG A 807 -16.59 24.28 -4.76
N PHE A 808 -17.85 24.66 -4.52
CA PHE A 808 -19.00 23.76 -4.68
C PHE A 808 -19.11 23.18 -6.09
N GLN A 809 -18.86 23.97 -7.14
CA GLN A 809 -18.89 23.44 -8.51
C GLN A 809 -17.76 22.42 -8.76
N VAL A 810 -16.54 22.66 -8.25
CA VAL A 810 -15.41 21.71 -8.38
C VAL A 810 -15.71 20.39 -7.65
N ILE A 811 -16.13 20.45 -6.39
CA ILE A 811 -16.46 19.25 -5.60
C ILE A 811 -17.66 18.48 -6.18
N MET A 812 -18.60 19.15 -6.83
CA MET A 812 -19.71 18.48 -7.53
C MET A 812 -19.25 17.76 -8.80
N GLU A 813 -18.27 18.30 -9.53
CA GLU A 813 -17.65 17.69 -10.71
C GLU A 813 -16.75 16.51 -10.34
N GLU A 814 -16.06 16.61 -9.20
CA GLU A 814 -15.25 15.55 -8.58
C GLU A 814 -16.12 14.37 -8.12
N LEU A 815 -17.18 14.61 -7.33
CA LEU A 815 -18.13 13.58 -6.92
C LEU A 815 -18.93 13.00 -8.08
N GLU A 816 -19.24 13.79 -9.13
CA GLU A 816 -19.89 13.25 -10.33
C GLU A 816 -18.97 12.28 -11.09
N ARG A 817 -17.65 12.53 -11.15
CA ARG A 817 -16.66 11.59 -11.72
C ARG A 817 -16.50 10.34 -10.85
N GLY A 818 -16.34 10.50 -9.52
CA GLY A 818 -16.29 9.36 -8.59
C GLY A 818 -17.49 8.43 -8.71
N TYR A 819 -18.71 8.99 -8.63
CA TYR A 819 -19.95 8.21 -8.81
C TYR A 819 -20.10 7.55 -10.20
N ARG A 820 -19.45 8.08 -11.24
CA ARG A 820 -19.37 7.40 -12.54
C ARG A 820 -18.41 6.22 -12.48
N ASN A 821 -17.25 6.39 -11.86
CA ASN A 821 -16.17 5.40 -11.78
C ASN A 821 -16.44 4.22 -10.82
N THR A 822 -17.19 4.40 -9.72
CA THR A 822 -17.63 3.30 -8.82
C THR A 822 -18.18 2.11 -9.61
N ASN A 823 -17.83 0.87 -9.24
CA ASN A 823 -18.21 -0.36 -9.97
C ASN A 823 -17.65 -0.47 -11.41
N MET A 824 -16.42 0.00 -11.65
CA MET A 824 -15.66 -0.28 -12.88
C MET A 824 -14.79 -1.56 -12.83
N LYS A 825 -13.91 -1.76 -11.83
CA LYS A 825 -13.23 -3.07 -11.60
C LYS A 825 -14.25 -4.10 -11.05
N PRO A 826 -14.16 -5.42 -11.37
CA PRO A 826 -15.13 -6.43 -10.91
C PRO A 826 -15.15 -6.67 -9.40
N LEU A 827 -13.98 -6.75 -8.77
CA LEU A 827 -13.81 -7.03 -7.33
C LEU A 827 -14.63 -6.09 -6.44
N LYS A 828 -14.42 -4.77 -6.58
CA LYS A 828 -15.14 -3.73 -5.82
C LYS A 828 -16.67 -3.76 -6.11
N HIS A 829 -17.07 -4.12 -7.33
CA HIS A 829 -18.49 -4.32 -7.66
C HIS A 829 -19.11 -5.58 -7.02
N SER A 830 -18.35 -6.65 -6.76
CA SER A 830 -18.86 -7.81 -6.04
C SER A 830 -19.21 -7.48 -4.59
N ALA A 831 -18.28 -6.82 -3.88
CA ALA A 831 -18.53 -6.30 -2.54
C ALA A 831 -19.74 -5.36 -2.50
N TYR A 832 -19.90 -4.49 -3.51
CA TYR A 832 -21.08 -3.64 -3.68
C TYR A 832 -22.39 -4.45 -3.79
N LEU A 833 -22.40 -5.57 -4.53
CA LEU A 833 -23.56 -6.45 -4.64
C LEU A 833 -23.83 -7.27 -3.37
N ARG A 834 -22.77 -7.72 -2.65
CA ARG A 834 -22.90 -8.36 -1.32
C ARG A 834 -23.56 -7.40 -0.34
N LEU A 835 -23.03 -6.17 -0.21
CA LEU A 835 -23.61 -5.15 0.68
C LEU A 835 -25.02 -4.74 0.23
N GLN A 836 -25.34 -4.75 -1.07
CA GLN A 836 -26.69 -4.53 -1.60
C GLN A 836 -27.71 -5.58 -1.14
N ALA A 837 -27.30 -6.85 -1.09
CA ALA A 837 -28.15 -7.93 -0.63
C ALA A 837 -28.33 -7.93 0.90
N LEU A 838 -27.36 -7.37 1.64
CA LEU A 838 -27.24 -7.54 3.09
C LEU A 838 -27.67 -6.32 3.94
N LYS A 839 -27.33 -5.07 3.60
CA LYS A 839 -27.60 -3.90 4.48
C LYS A 839 -29.12 -3.55 4.51
N GLU A 840 -29.70 -3.25 5.68
CA GLU A 840 -31.10 -2.77 5.81
C GLU A 840 -31.28 -1.41 5.10
N ARG A 841 -30.20 -0.62 4.99
CA ARG A 841 -30.15 0.68 4.31
C ARG A 841 -28.88 0.83 3.47
N PHE A 842 -29.06 1.47 2.33
CA PHE A 842 -28.14 1.51 1.19
C PHE A 842 -28.74 2.65 0.29
N TRP A 843 -27.98 3.51 -0.42
CA TRP A 843 -28.49 4.69 -1.21
C TRP A 843 -28.11 4.92 -2.74
N HIS A 844 -28.07 3.90 -3.60
CA HIS A 844 -27.24 3.63 -4.84
C HIS A 844 -26.55 4.76 -5.57
N VAL A 845 -25.38 4.48 -6.13
CA VAL A 845 -24.53 5.48 -6.81
C VAL A 845 -25.26 6.23 -7.91
N ASP A 846 -26.03 5.54 -8.77
CA ASP A 846 -26.93 6.18 -9.76
C ASP A 846 -28.01 7.07 -9.14
N ASP A 847 -28.55 6.70 -7.97
CA ASP A 847 -29.59 7.42 -7.22
C ASP A 847 -28.94 8.59 -6.40
N LYS A 848 -27.68 8.45 -5.91
CA LYS A 848 -26.85 9.54 -5.33
C LYS A 848 -26.50 10.55 -6.41
N LEU A 849 -25.99 10.12 -7.57
CA LEU A 849 -25.71 10.94 -8.75
C LEU A 849 -26.96 11.67 -9.25
N ALA A 850 -28.10 10.97 -9.34
CA ALA A 850 -29.39 11.60 -9.66
C ALA A 850 -29.86 12.58 -8.57
N CYS A 851 -29.37 12.48 -7.32
CA CYS A 851 -29.59 13.47 -6.27
C CYS A 851 -28.62 14.66 -6.38
N LEU A 852 -27.32 14.39 -6.55
CA LEU A 852 -26.19 15.32 -6.69
C LEU A 852 -26.52 16.42 -7.70
N LEU A 853 -26.94 16.03 -8.91
CA LEU A 853 -27.37 16.89 -10.01
C LEU A 853 -28.59 17.79 -9.71
N THR A 854 -29.16 17.72 -8.50
CA THR A 854 -30.26 18.57 -8.00
C THR A 854 -29.89 19.45 -6.79
N LEU A 855 -28.64 19.37 -6.31
CA LEU A 855 -28.17 20.09 -5.13
C LEU A 855 -27.65 21.49 -5.48
N THR A 856 -27.50 22.32 -4.45
CA THR A 856 -26.97 23.68 -4.55
C THR A 856 -26.11 23.99 -3.34
N VAL A 857 -25.15 24.92 -3.46
CA VAL A 857 -24.35 25.41 -2.33
C VAL A 857 -25.23 25.91 -1.17
N SER A 858 -26.42 26.44 -1.48
CA SER A 858 -27.39 26.86 -0.48
C SER A 858 -27.94 25.70 0.34
N ASP A 859 -28.00 24.49 -0.20
CA ASP A 859 -28.49 23.30 0.51
C ASP A 859 -27.42 22.72 1.43
N VAL A 860 -26.15 22.68 1.00
CA VAL A 860 -25.01 22.36 1.88
C VAL A 860 -24.97 23.32 3.07
N ALA A 861 -25.10 24.62 2.82
CA ALA A 861 -25.17 25.64 3.88
C ALA A 861 -26.41 25.56 4.80
N LYS A 862 -27.43 24.75 4.45
CA LYS A 862 -28.55 24.39 5.35
C LYS A 862 -28.30 23.05 6.07
N HIS A 863 -27.48 22.18 5.50
CA HIS A 863 -27.18 20.85 6.03
C HIS A 863 -26.18 20.89 7.18
N ILE A 864 -25.09 21.66 7.08
CA ILE A 864 -24.03 21.72 8.13
C ILE A 864 -24.61 21.98 9.55
N PRO A 865 -25.55 22.93 9.77
CA PRO A 865 -26.16 23.14 11.09
C PRO A 865 -27.17 22.06 11.52
N HIS A 866 -27.61 21.20 10.60
CA HIS A 866 -28.51 20.07 10.85
C HIS A 866 -27.73 18.77 11.12
N LEU A 867 -26.62 18.55 10.41
CA LEU A 867 -25.67 17.46 10.62
C LEU A 867 -25.24 17.42 12.10
N PHE A 868 -24.66 18.52 12.59
CA PHE A 868 -24.22 18.66 13.99
C PHE A 868 -25.31 19.26 14.90
N SER A 869 -26.55 18.75 14.83
CA SER A 869 -27.68 19.21 15.66
C SER A 869 -28.00 18.31 16.86
N GLU A 870 -27.90 16.99 16.70
CA GLU A 870 -27.90 15.97 17.76
C GLU A 870 -26.70 15.06 17.50
N THR A 871 -25.71 15.04 18.40
CA THR A 871 -24.44 14.31 18.18
C THR A 871 -23.98 13.57 19.44
N TYR A 872 -23.24 12.48 19.28
CA TYR A 872 -22.50 11.82 20.36
C TYR A 872 -21.07 11.55 19.88
N ILE A 873 -20.10 11.66 20.78
CA ILE A 873 -18.70 11.35 20.49
C ILE A 873 -18.26 10.15 21.33
N GLU A 874 -17.67 9.16 20.70
CA GLU A 874 -16.82 8.15 21.34
C GLU A 874 -15.38 8.37 20.85
N ALA A 875 -14.40 8.22 21.73
CA ALA A 875 -13.01 8.55 21.40
C ALA A 875 -12.03 7.57 22.05
N LEU A 876 -10.92 7.29 21.37
CA LEU A 876 -9.75 6.62 21.92
C LEU A 876 -8.57 7.60 21.90
N CYS A 877 -7.81 7.63 22.99
CA CYS A 877 -6.56 8.38 23.10
C CYS A 877 -5.49 7.44 23.60
N HIS A 878 -4.61 6.99 22.70
CA HIS A 878 -3.52 6.06 22.96
C HIS A 878 -2.16 6.75 22.76
N GLY A 879 -1.06 6.17 23.27
CA GLY A 879 0.28 6.72 23.10
C GLY A 879 0.78 7.66 24.19
N ASN A 880 1.71 8.53 23.80
CA ASN A 880 2.49 9.45 24.66
C ASN A 880 1.68 10.66 25.20
N LEU A 881 0.57 10.42 25.90
CA LEU A 881 -0.29 11.47 26.48
C LEU A 881 -0.57 11.21 27.96
N TYR A 882 -0.57 12.25 28.80
CA TYR A 882 -1.22 12.18 30.11
C TYR A 882 -2.75 12.21 29.99
N GLU A 883 -3.45 11.66 30.98
CA GLU A 883 -4.92 11.76 31.15
C GLU A 883 -5.46 13.19 30.87
N GLU A 884 -4.82 14.22 31.44
CA GLU A 884 -5.24 15.61 31.28
C GLU A 884 -4.99 16.18 29.87
N GLU A 885 -4.02 15.60 29.13
CA GLU A 885 -3.76 15.94 27.73
C GLU A 885 -4.81 15.27 26.82
N ALA A 886 -5.10 13.98 27.03
CA ALA A 886 -6.16 13.24 26.33
C ALA A 886 -7.56 13.85 26.53
N ILE A 887 -7.96 14.11 27.78
CA ILE A 887 -9.19 14.85 28.12
C ILE A 887 -9.19 16.24 27.48
N GLY A 888 -8.01 16.87 27.39
CA GLY A 888 -7.82 18.16 26.73
C GLY A 888 -8.21 18.11 25.24
N ILE A 889 -7.67 17.14 24.49
CA ILE A 889 -7.94 16.97 23.05
C ILE A 889 -9.41 16.61 22.81
N ALA A 890 -9.96 15.61 23.52
CA ALA A 890 -11.36 15.20 23.34
C ALA A 890 -12.37 16.33 23.65
N ASN A 891 -12.02 17.25 24.55
CA ASN A 891 -12.85 18.42 24.84
C ASN A 891 -12.88 19.47 23.71
N ILE A 892 -11.91 19.49 22.79
CA ILE A 892 -11.90 20.37 21.61
C ILE A 892 -13.09 20.02 20.71
N PHE A 893 -13.25 18.73 20.37
CA PHE A 893 -14.36 18.24 19.56
C PHE A 893 -15.70 18.33 20.32
N LYS A 894 -15.74 17.99 21.62
CA LYS A 894 -16.96 18.15 22.44
C LYS A 894 -17.49 19.59 22.43
N GLN A 895 -16.62 20.58 22.65
CA GLN A 895 -17.02 21.99 22.70
C GLN A 895 -17.49 22.55 21.35
N SER A 896 -17.05 21.95 20.24
CA SER A 896 -17.35 22.41 18.89
C SER A 896 -18.61 21.72 18.33
N LEU A 897 -18.66 20.40 18.41
CA LEU A 897 -19.67 19.57 17.74
C LEU A 897 -20.92 19.38 18.61
N VAL A 898 -20.74 19.09 19.91
CA VAL A 898 -21.82 18.63 20.81
C VAL A 898 -22.67 19.79 21.35
N LYS A 899 -23.59 20.26 20.50
CA LYS A 899 -24.60 21.28 20.84
C LYS A 899 -25.81 20.68 21.57
N THR A 900 -26.18 19.46 21.20
CA THR A 900 -27.18 18.61 21.86
C THR A 900 -26.63 17.19 21.86
N ALA A 901 -26.59 16.52 23.02
CA ALA A 901 -26.15 15.13 23.09
C ALA A 901 -27.21 14.20 22.48
N LEU A 902 -26.78 13.23 21.67
CA LEU A 902 -27.64 12.20 21.07
C LEU A 902 -27.87 11.05 22.09
N PRO A 903 -29.11 10.82 22.58
CA PRO A 903 -29.40 9.77 23.56
C PRO A 903 -29.14 8.37 22.99
N ALA A 904 -28.72 7.44 23.86
CA ALA A 904 -28.37 6.08 23.47
C ALA A 904 -29.50 5.35 22.70
N GLU A 905 -30.76 5.57 23.08
CA GLU A 905 -31.93 4.97 22.43
C GLU A 905 -32.33 5.64 21.11
N SER A 906 -31.66 6.75 20.76
CA SER A 906 -31.76 7.44 19.46
C SER A 906 -30.52 7.24 18.59
N ARG A 907 -29.54 6.47 19.10
CA ARG A 907 -28.48 5.76 18.39
C ARG A 907 -28.95 5.15 17.07
N PRO A 908 -28.48 5.51 15.87
CA PRO A 908 -28.60 4.60 14.74
C PRO A 908 -27.84 3.29 15.03
N ILE A 909 -28.27 2.21 14.39
CA ILE A 909 -27.74 0.86 14.57
C ILE A 909 -27.80 0.21 13.20
N GLU A 910 -26.64 -0.11 12.63
CA GLU A 910 -26.58 -0.82 11.36
C GLU A 910 -27.01 -2.29 11.49
N ARG A 911 -27.57 -2.80 10.39
CA ARG A 911 -28.37 -4.02 10.41
C ARG A 911 -28.24 -4.79 9.11
N ILE A 912 -27.82 -6.04 9.26
CA ILE A 912 -27.75 -7.00 8.17
C ILE A 912 -29.00 -7.87 8.14
N VAL A 913 -29.49 -8.14 6.92
CA VAL A 913 -30.58 -9.06 6.63
C VAL A 913 -30.17 -10.48 7.01
N LYS A 914 -30.93 -11.12 7.89
CA LYS A 914 -30.78 -12.55 8.14
C LYS A 914 -31.31 -13.35 6.95
N LEU A 915 -30.43 -14.11 6.31
CA LEU A 915 -30.77 -15.05 5.24
C LEU A 915 -31.54 -16.26 5.78
N ASP A 916 -32.30 -16.94 4.93
CA ASP A 916 -32.96 -18.20 5.29
C ASP A 916 -31.99 -19.36 5.03
N PRO A 917 -31.83 -20.34 5.95
CA PRO A 917 -30.96 -21.51 5.72
C PRO A 917 -31.35 -22.38 4.51
N SER A 918 -32.45 -22.08 3.82
CA SER A 918 -32.86 -22.70 2.56
C SER A 918 -32.85 -21.75 1.34
N SER A 919 -32.39 -20.50 1.49
CA SER A 919 -32.28 -19.55 0.37
C SER A 919 -30.87 -19.53 -0.22
N ALA A 920 -30.71 -20.13 -1.41
CA ALA A 920 -29.66 -19.72 -2.34
C ALA A 920 -30.14 -18.46 -3.09
N LEU A 921 -29.40 -17.37 -2.96
CA LEU A 921 -29.64 -16.11 -3.67
C LEU A 921 -28.51 -15.91 -4.68
N LEU A 922 -28.86 -15.67 -5.94
CA LEU A 922 -27.90 -15.34 -6.99
C LEU A 922 -28.16 -13.91 -7.48
N TYR A 923 -27.15 -13.05 -7.34
CA TYR A 923 -27.09 -11.73 -7.94
C TYR A 923 -26.14 -11.79 -9.14
N THR A 924 -26.49 -11.10 -10.22
CA THR A 924 -25.66 -10.99 -11.42
C THR A 924 -25.81 -9.60 -12.00
N ALA A 925 -24.69 -8.93 -12.25
CA ALA A 925 -24.61 -7.66 -12.94
C ALA A 925 -23.27 -7.61 -13.70
N ASN A 926 -23.21 -6.79 -14.75
CA ASN A 926 -21.95 -6.42 -15.38
C ASN A 926 -21.41 -5.18 -14.68
N VAL A 927 -20.08 -5.01 -14.63
CA VAL A 927 -19.45 -3.72 -14.29
C VAL A 927 -19.84 -2.62 -15.29
N LYS A 928 -19.54 -1.36 -14.94
CA LYS A 928 -19.79 -0.21 -15.83
C LYS A 928 -18.83 -0.12 -17.02
N ASN A 929 -17.65 -0.72 -16.92
CA ASN A 929 -16.69 -0.75 -18.02
C ASN A 929 -17.12 -1.80 -19.06
N GLU A 930 -17.59 -1.36 -20.25
CA GLU A 930 -17.97 -2.29 -21.34
C GLU A 930 -16.75 -2.95 -22.02
N ALA A 931 -15.52 -2.56 -21.67
CA ALA A 931 -14.26 -3.16 -22.13
C ALA A 931 -13.57 -4.01 -21.04
N GLU A 932 -14.24 -4.25 -19.91
CA GLU A 932 -13.76 -5.19 -18.91
C GLU A 932 -14.17 -6.62 -19.30
N GLU A 933 -13.18 -7.47 -19.58
CA GLU A 933 -13.41 -8.90 -19.83
C GLU A 933 -13.48 -9.68 -18.51
N ASN A 934 -12.85 -9.17 -17.43
CA ASN A 934 -12.79 -9.84 -16.14
C ASN A 934 -14.16 -9.98 -15.47
N SER A 935 -14.32 -11.12 -14.82
CA SER A 935 -15.50 -11.48 -14.05
C SER A 935 -15.09 -12.10 -12.71
N ILE A 936 -15.92 -11.91 -11.69
CA ILE A 936 -15.66 -12.44 -10.34
C ILE A 936 -16.86 -13.25 -9.84
N VAL A 937 -16.58 -14.32 -9.09
CA VAL A 937 -17.59 -15.13 -8.41
C VAL A 937 -17.31 -15.13 -6.91
N GLU A 938 -18.13 -14.41 -6.15
CA GLU A 938 -18.10 -14.37 -4.69
C GLU A 938 -19.21 -15.27 -4.10
N MET A 939 -18.83 -16.34 -3.40
CA MET A 939 -19.74 -17.25 -2.71
C MET A 939 -19.77 -16.97 -1.21
N TYR A 940 -20.60 -16.01 -0.79
CA TYR A 940 -20.73 -15.61 0.62
C TYR A 940 -21.73 -16.48 1.41
N PHE A 941 -21.26 -17.04 2.52
CA PHE A 941 -22.00 -17.86 3.48
C PHE A 941 -22.21 -17.09 4.80
N GLN A 942 -23.44 -16.64 5.08
CA GLN A 942 -23.78 -16.01 6.36
C GLN A 942 -23.86 -17.03 7.50
N LEU A 943 -23.09 -16.81 8.58
CA LEU A 943 -23.04 -17.67 9.76
C LEU A 943 -23.94 -17.09 10.88
N GLU A 944 -23.36 -16.59 11.98
CA GLU A 944 -24.11 -16.02 13.10
C GLU A 944 -23.64 -14.62 13.53
N LYS A 945 -23.88 -14.23 14.79
CA LYS A 945 -23.60 -12.87 15.29
C LYS A 945 -22.29 -12.87 16.04
N ASP A 946 -21.38 -11.96 15.69
CA ASP A 946 -20.11 -11.84 16.40
C ASP A 946 -20.25 -11.07 17.71
N LEU A 947 -20.76 -11.76 18.73
CA LEU A 947 -21.10 -11.23 20.06
C LEU A 947 -20.98 -12.28 21.16
N GLY A 948 -19.87 -12.25 21.90
CA GLY A 948 -19.65 -13.01 23.14
C GLY A 948 -19.18 -14.45 22.95
N LYS A 949 -18.94 -15.15 24.08
CA LYS A 949 -18.10 -16.38 24.14
C LYS A 949 -18.55 -17.59 23.29
N GLU A 950 -19.82 -17.69 22.88
CA GLU A 950 -20.23 -18.73 21.90
C GLU A 950 -19.78 -18.36 20.47
N SER A 951 -19.68 -17.07 20.14
CA SER A 951 -19.17 -16.61 18.85
C SER A 951 -17.66 -16.74 18.74
N LEU A 952 -16.90 -16.38 19.79
CA LEU A 952 -15.43 -16.53 19.80
C LEU A 952 -15.03 -17.95 19.37
N ARG A 953 -15.73 -18.97 19.90
CA ARG A 953 -15.55 -20.36 19.49
C ARG A 953 -15.82 -20.60 17.99
N VAL A 954 -16.84 -19.97 17.42
CA VAL A 954 -17.19 -20.15 16.00
C VAL A 954 -16.21 -19.39 15.12
N ARG A 955 -15.79 -18.19 15.52
CA ARG A 955 -14.72 -17.43 14.87
C ARG A 955 -13.43 -18.25 14.79
N SER A 956 -12.85 -18.68 15.91
CA SER A 956 -11.65 -19.55 15.94
C SER A 956 -11.83 -20.94 15.30
N LEU A 957 -13.04 -21.34 14.92
CA LEU A 957 -13.30 -22.55 14.12
C LEU A 957 -13.44 -22.25 12.62
N MET A 958 -13.64 -21.00 12.22
CA MET A 958 -13.60 -20.52 10.84
C MET A 958 -12.22 -19.96 10.50
N ASP A 959 -11.56 -19.25 11.42
CA ASP A 959 -10.15 -18.82 11.27
C ASP A 959 -9.25 -20.07 11.08
N LEU A 960 -9.45 -21.12 11.90
CA LEU A 960 -8.76 -22.41 11.73
C LEU A 960 -9.23 -23.20 10.50
N LEU A 961 -10.44 -22.93 9.98
CA LEU A 961 -10.86 -23.53 8.71
C LEU A 961 -10.13 -22.86 7.56
N GLU A 962 -10.01 -21.53 7.57
CA GLU A 962 -9.28 -20.70 6.61
C GLU A 962 -7.81 -21.12 6.54
N GLN A 963 -7.09 -21.15 7.66
CA GLN A 963 -5.69 -21.62 7.73
C GLN A 963 -5.49 -23.04 7.15
N MET A 964 -6.50 -23.92 7.29
CA MET A 964 -6.45 -25.30 6.78
C MET A 964 -6.91 -25.47 5.33
N ILE A 965 -7.49 -24.44 4.69
CA ILE A 965 -8.06 -24.56 3.34
C ILE A 965 -7.63 -23.45 2.37
N GLN A 966 -6.89 -22.43 2.80
CA GLN A 966 -6.41 -21.34 1.94
C GLN A 966 -5.52 -21.88 0.82
N GLU A 967 -4.41 -22.57 1.14
CA GLU A 967 -3.56 -23.29 0.16
C GLU A 967 -4.39 -24.33 -0.63
N PRO A 968 -5.14 -25.27 -0.01
CA PRO A 968 -5.93 -26.22 -0.82
C PRO A 968 -6.95 -25.57 -1.76
N CYS A 969 -7.46 -24.38 -1.45
CA CYS A 969 -8.41 -23.61 -2.26
C CYS A 969 -7.73 -22.88 -3.41
N PHE A 970 -6.68 -22.11 -3.10
CA PHE A 970 -5.85 -21.45 -4.09
C PHE A 970 -5.30 -22.50 -5.05
N ASN A 971 -4.64 -23.54 -4.53
CA ASN A 971 -4.02 -24.57 -5.34
C ASN A 971 -4.96 -25.24 -6.34
N GLN A 972 -6.14 -25.65 -5.86
CA GLN A 972 -7.10 -26.34 -6.71
C GLN A 972 -7.72 -25.41 -7.77
N LEU A 973 -7.77 -24.08 -7.57
CA LEU A 973 -8.51 -23.15 -8.43
C LEU A 973 -7.58 -22.23 -9.27
N ARG A 974 -6.44 -21.79 -8.73
CA ARG A 974 -5.33 -21.12 -9.42
C ARG A 974 -4.37 -22.15 -10.02
N THR A 975 -3.48 -22.77 -9.25
CA THR A 975 -2.34 -23.50 -9.84
C THR A 975 -2.75 -24.71 -10.69
N LYS A 976 -3.64 -25.57 -10.18
CA LYS A 976 -4.12 -26.79 -10.87
C LYS A 976 -5.15 -26.53 -11.98
N GLU A 977 -6.08 -25.60 -11.79
CA GLU A 977 -7.18 -25.34 -12.75
C GLU A 977 -7.02 -24.12 -13.64
N GLN A 978 -6.15 -23.18 -13.26
CA GLN A 978 -5.80 -21.98 -14.00
C GLN A 978 -7.04 -21.13 -14.34
N LEU A 979 -7.95 -20.97 -13.35
CA LEU A 979 -9.19 -20.21 -13.49
C LEU A 979 -8.92 -18.70 -13.60
N GLY A 980 -7.94 -18.18 -12.88
CA GLY A 980 -7.46 -16.80 -12.94
C GLY A 980 -6.44 -16.52 -11.82
N TYR A 981 -6.01 -15.26 -11.69
CA TYR A 981 -4.96 -14.86 -10.75
C TYR A 981 -5.46 -14.77 -9.30
N ARG A 982 -6.33 -13.80 -8.97
CA ARG A 982 -6.85 -13.63 -7.61
C ARG A 982 -7.85 -14.72 -7.25
N VAL A 983 -7.48 -15.54 -6.26
CA VAL A 983 -8.22 -16.75 -5.82
C VAL A 983 -8.10 -16.88 -4.31
N ASP A 984 -9.14 -16.48 -3.59
CA ASP A 984 -9.11 -16.45 -2.12
C ASP A 984 -10.34 -17.13 -1.49
N CYS A 985 -10.20 -17.49 -0.22
CA CYS A 985 -11.33 -17.84 0.64
C CYS A 985 -11.02 -17.48 2.09
N GLY A 986 -12.05 -17.12 2.85
CA GLY A 986 -11.81 -16.65 4.21
C GLY A 986 -13.01 -16.17 5.02
N VAL A 987 -12.77 -15.86 6.29
CA VAL A 987 -13.70 -15.22 7.22
C VAL A 987 -13.94 -13.78 6.81
N ARG A 988 -15.18 -13.30 6.87
CA ARG A 988 -15.48 -11.86 6.77
C ARG A 988 -16.57 -11.46 7.76
N VAL A 989 -16.26 -10.49 8.63
CA VAL A 989 -17.26 -9.84 9.50
C VAL A 989 -17.98 -8.72 8.72
N THR A 990 -19.25 -8.49 9.01
CA THR A 990 -20.01 -7.36 8.44
C THR A 990 -21.05 -6.86 9.45
N PHE A 991 -20.75 -5.74 10.14
CA PHE A 991 -21.56 -5.17 11.23
C PHE A 991 -21.97 -6.21 12.29
N LYS A 992 -20.98 -6.85 12.94
CA LYS A 992 -21.17 -7.94 13.92
C LYS A 992 -21.95 -9.16 13.42
N ILE A 993 -21.87 -9.46 12.13
CA ILE A 993 -22.33 -10.75 11.56
C ILE A 993 -21.10 -11.44 10.97
N LEU A 994 -20.84 -12.66 11.42
CA LEU A 994 -19.78 -13.50 10.87
C LEU A 994 -20.27 -14.15 9.57
N GLY A 995 -19.38 -14.26 8.60
CA GLY A 995 -19.58 -15.04 7.38
C GLY A 995 -18.26 -15.62 6.88
N PHE A 996 -18.36 -16.44 5.83
CA PHE A 996 -17.22 -17.01 5.13
C PHE A 996 -17.42 -16.79 3.62
N CYS A 997 -16.37 -16.49 2.86
CA CYS A 997 -16.44 -16.34 1.40
C CYS A 997 -15.43 -17.23 0.67
N PHE A 998 -15.73 -17.48 -0.60
CA PHE A 998 -14.77 -17.93 -1.61
C PHE A 998 -14.91 -16.95 -2.77
N ARG A 999 -13.80 -16.45 -3.32
CA ARG A 999 -13.73 -15.53 -4.45
C ARG A 999 -12.77 -16.08 -5.51
N VAL A 1000 -13.13 -15.93 -6.78
CA VAL A 1000 -12.26 -16.20 -7.93
C VAL A 1000 -12.51 -15.14 -8.98
N GLN A 1001 -11.45 -14.45 -9.41
CA GLN A 1001 -11.46 -13.58 -10.59
C GLN A 1001 -11.03 -14.36 -11.85
N SER A 1002 -11.60 -14.01 -13.01
CA SER A 1002 -11.33 -14.66 -14.31
C SER A 1002 -11.91 -13.85 -15.47
N ALA A 1003 -11.12 -13.51 -16.49
CA ALA A 1003 -11.64 -13.09 -17.81
C ALA A 1003 -11.87 -14.32 -18.72
N LYS A 1004 -10.91 -15.24 -18.73
CA LYS A 1004 -10.91 -16.52 -19.47
C LYS A 1004 -12.17 -17.40 -19.31
N PHE A 1005 -12.73 -17.50 -18.10
CA PHE A 1005 -13.84 -18.41 -17.79
C PHE A 1005 -15.13 -17.71 -17.39
N ASN A 1006 -16.26 -18.24 -17.89
CA ASN A 1006 -17.56 -17.70 -17.53
C ASN A 1006 -17.89 -17.96 -16.04
N PRO A 1007 -18.49 -16.99 -15.31
CA PRO A 1007 -18.90 -17.15 -13.91
C PRO A 1007 -19.66 -18.43 -13.56
N VAL A 1008 -20.51 -18.94 -14.46
CA VAL A 1008 -21.28 -20.17 -14.23
C VAL A 1008 -20.39 -21.43 -14.24
N PHE A 1009 -19.23 -21.39 -14.90
CA PHE A 1009 -18.22 -22.45 -14.81
C PHE A 1009 -17.40 -22.33 -13.52
N VAL A 1010 -16.94 -21.11 -13.19
CA VAL A 1010 -16.19 -20.82 -11.95
C VAL A 1010 -17.02 -21.20 -10.71
N GLU A 1011 -18.31 -20.83 -10.66
CA GLU A 1011 -19.27 -21.28 -9.63
C GLU A 1011 -19.28 -22.83 -9.49
N GLN A 1012 -19.21 -23.57 -10.59
CA GLN A 1012 -19.19 -25.04 -10.56
C GLN A 1012 -17.87 -25.63 -10.07
N ARG A 1013 -16.75 -24.89 -10.16
CA ARG A 1013 -15.43 -25.31 -9.66
C ARG A 1013 -15.29 -25.01 -8.18
N ILE A 1014 -15.66 -23.81 -7.74
CA ILE A 1014 -15.78 -23.48 -6.31
C ILE A 1014 -16.72 -24.47 -5.59
N ASN A 1015 -17.90 -24.77 -6.16
CA ASN A 1015 -18.80 -25.80 -5.59
C ASN A 1015 -18.20 -27.22 -5.60
N ALA A 1016 -17.29 -27.54 -6.54
CA ALA A 1016 -16.58 -28.82 -6.55
C ALA A 1016 -15.55 -28.88 -5.41
N PHE A 1017 -14.75 -27.82 -5.24
CA PHE A 1017 -13.81 -27.69 -4.13
C PHE A 1017 -14.50 -27.75 -2.75
N ILE A 1018 -15.59 -26.98 -2.56
CA ILE A 1018 -16.43 -27.04 -1.35
C ILE A 1018 -16.99 -28.46 -1.10
N THR A 1019 -17.14 -29.29 -2.15
CA THR A 1019 -17.54 -30.69 -2.02
C THR A 1019 -16.37 -31.61 -1.61
N SER A 1020 -15.12 -31.30 -1.99
CA SER A 1020 -13.92 -32.04 -1.58
C SER A 1020 -13.34 -31.62 -0.22
N LEU A 1021 -13.71 -30.45 0.34
CA LEU A 1021 -13.31 -30.04 1.70
C LEU A 1021 -13.56 -31.12 2.76
N SER A 1022 -14.68 -31.85 2.67
CA SER A 1022 -14.97 -32.95 3.60
C SER A 1022 -14.12 -34.21 3.37
N GLN A 1023 -13.28 -34.26 2.35
CA GLN A 1023 -12.26 -35.30 2.16
C GLN A 1023 -10.90 -34.78 2.67
N ILE A 1024 -10.49 -33.58 2.25
CA ILE A 1024 -9.29 -32.87 2.72
C ILE A 1024 -9.21 -32.88 4.25
N LEU A 1025 -10.26 -32.39 4.93
CA LEU A 1025 -10.37 -32.35 6.40
C LEU A 1025 -10.52 -33.72 7.10
N ASN A 1026 -10.50 -34.84 6.36
CA ASN A 1026 -10.41 -36.20 6.90
C ASN A 1026 -9.07 -36.89 6.59
N ASP A 1027 -8.28 -36.34 5.67
CA ASP A 1027 -6.98 -36.87 5.26
C ASP A 1027 -5.82 -36.18 6.01
N VAL A 1028 -6.01 -34.92 6.45
CA VAL A 1028 -5.15 -34.26 7.46
C VAL A 1028 -5.10 -35.11 8.73
N ASP A 1029 -3.89 -35.37 9.24
CA ASP A 1029 -3.69 -36.16 10.46
C ASP A 1029 -3.56 -35.31 11.75
N GLU A 1030 -3.36 -35.96 12.89
CA GLU A 1030 -3.34 -35.28 14.20
C GLU A 1030 -2.04 -34.47 14.43
N ASP A 1031 -0.94 -34.82 13.76
CA ASP A 1031 0.32 -34.07 13.85
C ASP A 1031 0.22 -32.81 12.96
N GLU A 1032 -0.22 -32.97 11.69
CA GLU A 1032 -0.47 -31.84 10.76
C GLU A 1032 -1.58 -30.89 11.26
N PHE A 1033 -2.65 -31.42 11.87
CA PHE A 1033 -3.66 -30.59 12.54
C PHE A 1033 -3.11 -29.83 13.75
N SER A 1034 -2.06 -30.35 14.40
CA SER A 1034 -1.38 -29.60 15.46
C SER A 1034 -0.52 -28.47 14.90
N GLU A 1035 0.13 -28.67 13.74
CA GLU A 1035 0.93 -27.65 13.04
C GLU A 1035 0.05 -26.44 12.63
N TYR A 1036 -1.04 -26.64 11.87
CA TYR A 1036 -1.97 -25.54 11.51
C TYR A 1036 -2.52 -24.80 12.74
N LYS A 1037 -2.80 -25.53 13.83
CA LYS A 1037 -3.31 -24.96 15.08
C LYS A 1037 -2.21 -24.28 15.90
N GLU A 1038 -0.93 -24.54 15.67
CA GLU A 1038 0.17 -23.82 16.33
C GLU A 1038 0.55 -22.58 15.51
N ALA A 1039 0.56 -22.66 14.18
CA ALA A 1039 0.67 -21.51 13.28
C ALA A 1039 -0.39 -20.43 13.59
N LEU A 1040 -1.68 -20.77 13.59
CA LEU A 1040 -2.76 -19.82 13.93
C LEU A 1040 -2.68 -19.26 15.36
N ILE A 1041 -2.02 -19.97 16.30
CA ILE A 1041 -1.79 -19.48 17.66
C ILE A 1041 -0.59 -18.53 17.72
N GLU A 1042 0.46 -18.74 16.92
CA GLU A 1042 1.60 -17.83 16.83
C GLU A 1042 1.27 -16.55 16.05
N GLU A 1043 0.37 -16.66 15.05
CA GLU A 1043 -0.28 -15.58 14.29
C GLU A 1043 -1.18 -14.72 15.19
N LYS A 1044 -2.24 -15.32 15.78
CA LYS A 1044 -3.20 -14.62 16.68
C LYS A 1044 -2.61 -14.23 18.05
N LEU A 1045 -1.30 -14.40 18.22
CA LEU A 1045 -0.46 -13.90 19.32
C LEU A 1045 0.81 -13.20 18.81
N GLU A 1046 0.85 -12.79 17.55
CA GLU A 1046 1.88 -11.87 17.07
C GLU A 1046 1.72 -10.52 17.79
N ARG A 1047 2.83 -9.81 17.95
CA ARG A 1047 2.85 -8.51 18.60
C ARG A 1047 2.70 -7.38 17.58
N ASP A 1048 1.77 -6.47 17.85
CA ASP A 1048 1.66 -5.15 17.20
C ASP A 1048 3.05 -4.53 16.97
N HIS A 1049 3.34 -4.22 15.71
CA HIS A 1049 4.63 -3.70 15.25
C HIS A 1049 4.75 -2.20 15.56
N SER A 1050 3.65 -1.46 15.44
CA SER A 1050 3.56 -0.02 15.65
C SER A 1050 2.46 0.39 16.63
N LEU A 1051 2.51 1.67 17.05
CA LEU A 1051 1.46 2.26 17.87
C LEU A 1051 0.13 2.41 17.10
N VAL A 1052 0.17 2.43 15.76
CA VAL A 1052 -1.03 2.53 14.89
C VAL A 1052 -1.85 1.26 15.03
N ASP A 1053 -1.27 0.11 14.70
CA ASP A 1053 -1.90 -1.22 14.79
C ASP A 1053 -2.44 -1.50 16.19
N GLU A 1054 -1.67 -1.33 17.28
CA GLU A 1054 -2.20 -1.49 18.65
C GLU A 1054 -3.37 -0.52 18.95
N THR A 1055 -3.40 0.66 18.32
CA THR A 1055 -4.53 1.60 18.47
C THR A 1055 -5.73 1.19 17.62
N ASP A 1056 -5.53 0.77 16.37
CA ASP A 1056 -6.59 0.46 15.43
C ASP A 1056 -7.25 -0.88 15.76
N ARG A 1057 -6.47 -1.88 16.17
CA ARG A 1057 -6.93 -3.13 16.79
C ARG A 1057 -7.88 -2.87 17.98
N HIS A 1058 -7.41 -2.07 18.95
CA HIS A 1058 -8.25 -1.61 20.08
C HIS A 1058 -9.42 -0.72 19.65
N TRP A 1059 -9.29 0.03 18.56
CA TRP A 1059 -10.35 0.88 18.03
C TRP A 1059 -11.45 0.06 17.38
N GLU A 1060 -11.15 -1.05 16.70
CA GLU A 1060 -12.10 -2.00 16.13
C GLU A 1060 -13.08 -2.51 17.22
N GLN A 1061 -12.54 -2.93 18.37
CA GLN A 1061 -13.36 -3.38 19.52
C GLN A 1061 -14.27 -2.27 20.07
N ILE A 1062 -13.78 -1.02 20.10
CA ILE A 1062 -14.53 0.16 20.55
C ILE A 1062 -15.60 0.57 19.51
N TRP A 1063 -15.21 0.55 18.24
CA TRP A 1063 -15.96 0.95 17.06
C TRP A 1063 -17.20 0.11 16.85
N ASP A 1064 -16.97 -1.21 16.83
CA ASP A 1064 -17.97 -2.25 16.65
C ASP A 1064 -18.47 -2.75 18.01
N GLN A 1065 -18.15 -2.05 19.11
CA GLN A 1065 -18.70 -2.23 20.46
C GLN A 1065 -18.80 -3.70 20.87
N ARG A 1066 -17.70 -4.45 20.72
CA ARG A 1066 -17.59 -5.87 21.09
C ARG A 1066 -17.30 -6.05 22.60
N TYR A 1067 -16.78 -5.02 23.26
CA TYR A 1067 -16.40 -4.92 24.70
C TYR A 1067 -17.52 -5.10 25.77
N ALA A 1068 -18.73 -5.57 25.44
CA ALA A 1068 -19.99 -5.20 26.12
C ALA A 1068 -20.76 -6.31 26.87
#